data_AF-A0A8I6TC82-F1
#
_entry.id   AF-A0A8I6TC82-F1
#
_cell.length_a   1.000
_cell.length_b   1.000
_cell.length_c   1.000
_cell.angle_alpha   90.00
_cell.angle_beta   90.00
_cell.angle_gamma   90.00
#
_symmetry.space_group_name_H-M   'P 1'
#
loop_
_entity.id
_entity.type
_entity.pdbx_description
1 polymer ?
#
loop_
_entity_poly.entity_id
_entity_poly.type
_entity_poly.pdbx_seq_one_letter_code
_entity_poly.pdbx_strand_id
1 'polypeptide(L)'
;MSETGNEEQTEYGMSDSSEFLSEDELPEVDEPSEAELAEMLKHELSKPDELDAPSSEYFAPSAIESEDEAGPIVLEEASSSEDEAKPPDVRSPSQTSVEKKVEEVQEKEEVQMEEEPEEVYEQPSVKSEITAESAGSIRSKSIDVIPDEPRSRIASAEIGRIYPSQVEEEEVYIDEYDVNKPSGDQKLDKFISSLTEVDVSSLKVIRPESEESYRSEMPKSLHQLFSTEKPPDEDDEFAWPNYMLTDRDQIYENLITKTICNSKIMVIEGEHILMRRDHMEMGSKVRILGGGMAGLDPLFGGYVGKGMLTAAVIGDRYEAPKVSAIDKAIEEMTIDNNNGILIIVQNSYENRVAFGLAMQRARQRGILIDMITVSDDCFEDKRPGGAGRPGLTGILLVLKIAGAMSEKGKQIKEIFITCRTILMATISCHILPDQVRIGTSTNADEGARIAIRDVQLKDIITWMIQYATHPCRYFSLPLSPLNKIVLLVNSYTQDSMFLYSATAEIIRQVNKLDVDIERVFAGNYITSSRGERGFTITIFKVHNDELLEWIDAPVDVEAWHGKECGQVPSIMKSITMISKPIEPFGPSFPPDIETKLPHILNYVCRAILAVETLLNTYDLNRYVGSAIARGASALGQINKTNKVDCRSAYSFLKQISVTLEENMNGAIGALYGLVFQGAAEAFLCFSRFVDMEPWMWGMALEGGVKNLICFGKLKEGDCTLLDALVPPLRKYNKLVSSESEVVLDGVPLMIELLNEAKLGMNSTRKMRSQNHIPGEPEVGAYTVTIVFSAILEAIR
;
A
#
# COMPACT_ATOMS: atom_id res chain seq x y z
N MET A 1 -42.95 58.96 44.05
CA MET A 1 -43.58 58.42 42.82
C MET A 1 -42.49 58.20 41.78
N SER A 2 -41.78 57.08 41.74
CA SER A 2 -41.61 55.95 42.68
C SER A 2 -40.38 55.18 42.15
N GLU A 3 -39.33 54.96 42.94
CA GLU A 3 -39.16 53.80 43.87
C GLU A 3 -39.14 52.46 43.11
N THR A 4 -38.13 51.58 43.21
CA THR A 4 -36.87 51.47 44.02
C THR A 4 -35.83 50.63 43.22
N GLY A 5 -34.56 50.43 43.59
CA GLY A 5 -33.72 50.93 44.71
C GLY A 5 -32.58 49.93 45.07
N ASN A 6 -31.50 50.44 45.69
CA ASN A 6 -30.37 49.74 46.34
C ASN A 6 -29.38 48.95 45.42
N GLU A 7 -28.06 48.83 45.63
CA GLU A 7 -27.06 49.04 46.73
C GLU A 7 -26.43 47.74 47.31
N GLU A 8 -25.33 47.92 48.07
CA GLU A 8 -24.43 46.90 48.68
C GLU A 8 -23.49 46.19 47.67
N GLN A 9 -22.13 46.21 47.75
CA GLN A 9 -21.06 46.32 48.76
C GLN A 9 -20.52 44.99 49.35
N THR A 10 -19.17 44.92 49.41
CA THR A 10 -18.33 44.06 50.29
C THR A 10 -18.42 42.53 50.08
N GLU A 11 -17.47 41.69 50.52
CA GLU A 11 -16.37 41.91 51.48
C GLU A 11 -15.08 41.08 51.17
N TYR A 12 -13.92 41.71 51.40
CA TYR A 12 -12.57 41.24 51.81
C TYR A 12 -11.99 39.85 51.50
N GLY A 13 -10.65 39.85 51.33
CA GLY A 13 -9.77 38.67 51.30
C GLY A 13 -8.27 39.02 51.34
N MET A 14 -7.84 39.86 52.29
CA MET A 14 -6.46 40.34 52.42
C MET A 14 -5.64 39.58 53.49
N SER A 15 -4.39 39.27 53.14
CA SER A 15 -3.22 39.18 54.03
C SER A 15 -1.97 39.41 53.16
N ASP A 16 -1.08 40.37 53.39
CA ASP A 16 -0.21 40.59 54.57
C ASP A 16 0.69 39.37 54.87
N SER A 17 1.99 39.50 55.18
CA SER A 17 2.90 40.67 55.20
C SER A 17 4.34 40.20 55.50
N SER A 18 5.46 40.85 55.13
CA SER A 18 5.82 41.88 54.12
C SER A 18 7.30 42.25 54.34
N GLU A 19 8.14 42.45 53.31
CA GLU A 19 9.53 42.95 53.51
C GLU A 19 10.00 43.96 52.45
N PHE A 20 10.96 44.81 52.85
CA PHE A 20 11.46 46.00 52.14
C PHE A 20 12.93 45.81 51.68
N LEU A 21 13.46 46.83 50.97
CA LEU A 21 14.84 47.03 50.44
C LEU A 21 14.98 46.60 48.97
N SER A 22 15.71 47.32 48.09
CA SER A 22 16.15 48.74 48.04
C SER A 22 16.80 48.96 46.65
N GLU A 23 16.84 50.21 46.17
CA GLU A 23 17.85 50.82 45.25
C GLU A 23 18.96 49.86 44.72
N ASP A 24 19.13 49.62 43.41
CA ASP A 24 19.50 50.61 42.38
C ASP A 24 19.38 50.13 40.91
N GLU A 25 19.42 51.13 40.00
CA GLU A 25 19.81 51.16 38.57
C GLU A 25 19.86 49.87 37.70
N LEU A 26 18.94 49.79 36.72
CA LEU A 26 19.23 49.26 35.37
C LEU A 26 18.58 50.17 34.30
N PRO A 27 19.30 50.60 33.26
CA PRO A 27 18.80 51.58 32.28
C PRO A 27 17.98 50.93 31.14
N GLU A 28 17.22 51.77 30.45
CA GLU A 28 16.65 51.47 29.14
C GLU A 28 17.77 51.23 28.12
N VAL A 29 17.57 50.28 27.18
CA VAL A 29 18.47 50.06 26.04
C VAL A 29 17.76 50.54 24.79
N ASP A 30 18.07 51.78 24.39
CA ASP A 30 17.64 52.37 23.12
C ASP A 30 18.23 51.60 21.93
N GLU A 31 17.51 51.61 20.80
CA GLU A 31 18.04 51.14 19.52
C GLU A 31 19.09 52.14 18.97
N PRO A 32 20.23 51.67 18.45
CA PRO A 32 21.32 52.55 18.01
C PRO A 32 20.94 53.37 16.78
N SER A 33 21.41 54.61 16.74
CA SER A 33 21.09 55.56 15.66
C SER A 33 21.92 55.31 14.38
N GLU A 34 21.43 55.75 13.21
CA GLU A 34 22.15 55.63 11.93
C GLU A 34 23.57 56.23 11.96
N ALA A 35 23.85 57.16 12.88
CA ALA A 35 25.17 57.76 13.04
C ALA A 35 26.23 56.79 13.59
N GLU A 36 25.84 55.86 14.46
CA GLU A 36 26.77 54.95 15.17
C GLU A 36 27.19 53.78 14.27
N LEU A 37 26.25 53.24 13.48
CA LEU A 37 26.52 52.29 12.39
C LEU A 37 27.51 52.88 11.36
N ALA A 38 27.43 54.19 11.12
CA ALA A 38 28.32 54.91 10.20
C ALA A 38 29.72 55.22 10.78
N GLU A 39 30.01 54.89 12.05
CA GLU A 39 31.33 55.01 12.65
C GLU A 39 32.03 53.64 12.81
N MET A 40 31.28 52.58 13.12
CA MET A 40 31.81 51.21 13.11
C MET A 40 32.42 50.83 11.74
N LEU A 41 31.79 51.28 10.64
CA LEU A 41 32.27 51.06 9.26
C LEU A 41 33.57 51.80 8.89
N LYS A 42 34.16 52.63 9.77
CA LYS A 42 35.37 53.41 9.46
C LYS A 42 36.68 52.79 9.96
N HIS A 43 36.64 51.75 10.80
CA HIS A 43 37.84 51.32 11.53
C HIS A 43 38.65 50.16 10.90
N GLU A 44 38.21 49.58 9.78
CA GLU A 44 38.92 48.48 9.08
C GLU A 44 39.63 48.89 7.76
N LEU A 45 39.71 50.19 7.42
CA LEU A 45 40.33 50.66 6.18
C LEU A 45 41.48 51.67 6.40
N SER A 46 42.61 51.18 6.92
CA SER A 46 43.91 51.85 6.87
C SER A 46 45.00 50.92 6.28
N LYS A 47 45.45 51.25 5.06
CA LYS A 47 46.56 50.67 4.28
C LYS A 47 47.96 51.03 4.86
N PRO A 48 49.15 50.65 4.29
CA PRO A 48 49.44 49.98 3.00
C PRO A 48 50.56 48.89 3.11
N ASP A 49 51.27 48.35 2.09
CA ASP A 49 51.22 48.44 0.60
C ASP A 49 51.62 47.03 0.00
N GLU A 50 52.41 46.72 -1.06
CA GLU A 50 53.23 47.43 -2.07
C GLU A 50 53.46 46.55 -3.34
N LEU A 51 54.02 47.14 -4.42
CA LEU A 51 54.81 46.57 -5.55
C LEU A 51 54.20 45.66 -6.67
N ASP A 52 54.17 46.30 -7.85
CA ASP A 52 54.66 45.86 -9.18
C ASP A 52 53.82 45.10 -10.23
N ALA A 53 53.89 45.65 -11.45
CA ALA A 53 53.52 45.11 -12.76
C ALA A 53 54.63 45.50 -13.78
N PRO A 54 54.75 44.81 -14.92
CA PRO A 54 54.08 45.28 -16.15
C PRO A 54 53.54 44.09 -17.02
N SER A 55 52.90 44.23 -18.18
CA SER A 55 52.69 45.36 -19.11
C SER A 55 51.43 45.16 -19.97
N SER A 56 50.69 46.25 -20.21
CA SER A 56 50.14 46.80 -21.49
C SER A 56 49.96 45.91 -22.75
N GLU A 57 49.04 46.19 -23.70
CA GLU A 57 48.15 47.36 -23.86
C GLU A 57 46.86 47.11 -24.71
N TYR A 58 45.95 48.08 -24.61
CA TYR A 58 44.70 48.31 -25.34
C TYR A 58 44.73 48.11 -26.87
N PHE A 59 43.63 47.63 -27.49
CA PHE A 59 42.56 48.49 -28.06
C PHE A 59 41.39 47.70 -28.67
N ALA A 60 40.27 48.39 -28.95
CA ALA A 60 39.06 47.92 -29.64
C ALA A 60 38.50 49.07 -30.51
N PRO A 61 37.34 48.93 -31.20
CA PRO A 61 37.00 47.93 -32.22
C PRO A 61 36.59 48.61 -33.56
N SER A 62 36.40 47.84 -34.65
CA SER A 62 35.62 48.25 -35.83
C SER A 62 35.18 47.03 -36.65
N ALA A 63 34.09 47.15 -37.42
CA ALA A 63 33.65 46.18 -38.43
C ALA A 63 33.88 46.73 -39.85
N ILE A 64 33.74 45.89 -40.88
CA ILE A 64 33.17 46.16 -42.23
C ILE A 64 33.55 45.02 -43.22
N GLU A 65 32.55 44.43 -43.90
CA GLU A 65 32.58 43.74 -45.23
C GLU A 65 33.57 42.55 -45.45
N SER A 66 33.39 41.65 -46.42
CA SER A 66 32.23 41.21 -47.22
C SER A 66 32.46 39.78 -47.79
N GLU A 67 31.39 39.17 -48.31
CA GLU A 67 31.35 38.26 -49.49
C GLU A 67 32.10 36.89 -49.51
N ASP A 68 31.40 35.90 -50.09
CA ASP A 68 31.86 34.82 -50.99
C ASP A 68 32.92 33.79 -50.52
N GLU A 69 32.97 32.54 -51.03
CA GLU A 69 31.99 31.68 -51.71
C GLU A 69 32.44 30.21 -51.53
N ALA A 70 31.58 29.24 -51.88
CA ALA A 70 31.88 27.86 -52.32
C ALA A 70 32.80 26.90 -51.49
N GLY A 71 32.42 25.61 -51.51
CA GLY A 71 33.31 24.48 -51.12
C GLY A 71 34.00 23.85 -52.35
N PRO A 72 33.90 22.52 -52.55
CA PRO A 72 34.36 21.47 -51.63
C PRO A 72 35.22 20.39 -52.33
N ILE A 73 36.28 19.89 -51.67
CA ILE A 73 37.21 18.83 -52.15
C ILE A 73 37.63 18.01 -50.90
N VAL A 74 37.46 16.68 -50.71
CA VAL A 74 37.37 15.44 -51.53
C VAL A 74 38.74 14.82 -51.88
N LEU A 75 38.80 13.46 -51.95
CA LEU A 75 39.97 12.58 -52.19
C LEU A 75 40.81 12.29 -50.92
N GLU A 76 40.87 11.05 -50.39
CA GLU A 76 41.72 9.88 -50.78
C GLU A 76 43.12 9.91 -50.09
N GLU A 77 43.84 8.81 -49.89
CA GLU A 77 43.54 7.43 -49.43
C GLU A 77 44.89 6.71 -49.10
N ALA A 78 44.84 5.49 -48.54
CA ALA A 78 45.86 4.42 -48.63
C ALA A 78 47.33 4.58 -48.10
N SER A 79 47.65 3.75 -47.09
CA SER A 79 48.94 3.01 -46.88
C SER A 79 50.24 3.80 -46.51
N SER A 80 51.26 3.24 -45.82
CA SER A 80 51.56 1.88 -45.29
C SER A 80 52.14 2.00 -43.84
N SER A 81 52.90 1.09 -43.18
CA SER A 81 53.50 -0.26 -43.39
C SER A 81 53.86 -0.90 -42.02
N GLU A 82 54.52 -2.07 -42.00
CA GLU A 82 55.33 -2.65 -40.88
C GLU A 82 54.58 -3.21 -39.63
N ASP A 83 54.92 -4.39 -39.07
CA ASP A 83 55.83 -5.47 -39.53
C ASP A 83 55.49 -6.86 -38.90
N GLU A 84 56.16 -7.95 -39.33
CA GLU A 84 55.79 -9.36 -39.01
C GLU A 84 56.54 -10.08 -37.85
N ALA A 85 55.79 -10.96 -37.14
CA ALA A 85 56.13 -12.34 -36.72
C ALA A 85 57.05 -12.73 -35.49
N LYS A 86 56.44 -13.60 -34.63
CA LYS A 86 56.96 -14.91 -34.09
C LYS A 86 57.60 -15.00 -32.64
N PRO A 87 57.73 -16.23 -32.04
CA PRO A 87 57.56 -16.54 -30.59
C PRO A 87 58.87 -17.09 -29.90
N PRO A 88 58.93 -17.95 -28.83
CA PRO A 88 57.94 -18.62 -27.93
C PRO A 88 58.34 -18.69 -26.40
N ASP A 89 57.89 -19.77 -25.71
CA ASP A 89 58.37 -20.36 -24.43
C ASP A 89 57.95 -19.71 -23.08
N VAL A 90 57.85 -20.41 -21.92
CA VAL A 90 57.48 -21.80 -21.54
C VAL A 90 57.49 -21.90 -19.99
N ARG A 91 56.57 -22.64 -19.34
CA ARG A 91 56.82 -23.50 -18.14
C ARG A 91 55.56 -24.14 -17.51
N SER A 92 55.70 -25.41 -17.09
CA SER A 92 54.82 -26.13 -16.16
C SER A 92 55.59 -27.26 -15.45
N PRO A 93 55.28 -27.54 -14.18
CA PRO A 93 55.12 -28.92 -13.68
C PRO A 93 53.97 -29.04 -12.63
N SER A 94 53.44 -30.21 -12.24
CA SER A 94 53.73 -31.61 -12.59
C SER A 94 52.54 -32.55 -12.30
N GLN A 95 52.28 -33.48 -13.24
CA GLN A 95 51.98 -34.93 -13.09
C GLN A 95 51.02 -35.39 -11.97
N THR A 96 49.98 -36.19 -12.29
CA THR A 96 50.03 -37.65 -12.56
C THR A 96 48.60 -38.17 -12.91
N SER A 97 48.29 -39.37 -13.46
CA SER A 97 49.02 -40.37 -14.28
C SER A 97 48.05 -41.49 -14.74
N VAL A 98 48.37 -42.21 -15.85
CA VAL A 98 47.96 -43.62 -16.19
C VAL A 98 46.43 -43.87 -16.39
N GLU A 99 45.91 -44.06 -17.61
CA GLU A 99 45.99 -45.25 -18.52
C GLU A 99 45.34 -46.55 -17.97
N LYS A 100 44.71 -47.46 -18.74
CA LYS A 100 44.26 -47.56 -20.16
C LYS A 100 43.37 -48.81 -20.29
N LYS A 101 42.40 -48.84 -21.23
CA LYS A 101 42.29 -49.97 -22.19
C LYS A 101 41.38 -49.71 -23.38
N VAL A 102 41.65 -50.48 -24.43
CA VAL A 102 41.00 -50.61 -25.75
C VAL A 102 40.45 -52.07 -25.77
N GLU A 103 39.48 -52.53 -26.58
CA GLU A 103 39.44 -52.53 -28.05
C GLU A 103 38.12 -53.17 -28.59
N GLU A 104 37.99 -53.20 -29.91
CA GLU A 104 37.12 -54.08 -30.72
C GLU A 104 35.61 -53.82 -30.87
N VAL A 105 35.04 -54.46 -31.90
CA VAL A 105 33.97 -54.00 -32.80
C VAL A 105 33.25 -55.21 -33.43
N GLN A 106 32.01 -55.01 -33.95
CA GLN A 106 31.22 -55.94 -34.80
C GLN A 106 30.61 -57.19 -34.07
N GLU A 107 29.39 -57.66 -34.38
CA GLU A 107 28.30 -57.16 -35.26
C GLU A 107 26.96 -57.88 -34.94
N LYS A 108 25.84 -57.47 -35.61
CA LYS A 108 24.53 -58.16 -35.77
C LYS A 108 23.53 -58.11 -34.60
N GLU A 109 22.21 -57.98 -34.81
CA GLU A 109 21.42 -57.69 -36.04
C GLU A 109 20.02 -57.10 -35.72
N GLU A 110 19.47 -56.30 -36.66
CA GLU A 110 18.03 -55.97 -36.88
C GLU A 110 17.25 -55.15 -35.80
N VAL A 111 16.25 -54.28 -36.11
CA VAL A 111 15.54 -53.91 -37.38
C VAL A 111 15.58 -52.37 -37.60
N GLN A 112 15.22 -51.92 -38.81
CA GLN A 112 15.27 -50.53 -39.34
C GLN A 112 14.28 -49.52 -38.71
N MET A 113 14.55 -48.22 -38.97
CA MET A 113 13.55 -47.15 -39.00
C MET A 113 13.11 -46.87 -40.44
N GLU A 114 11.85 -46.47 -40.65
CA GLU A 114 11.39 -45.74 -41.84
C GLU A 114 10.57 -44.50 -41.39
N GLU A 115 10.47 -43.51 -42.27
CA GLU A 115 9.83 -42.20 -42.01
C GLU A 115 8.38 -42.19 -42.51
N GLU A 116 7.43 -41.59 -41.76
CA GLU A 116 6.11 -41.19 -42.28
C GLU A 116 5.66 -39.83 -41.66
N PRO A 117 4.73 -39.08 -42.30
CA PRO A 117 4.86 -37.62 -42.39
C PRO A 117 3.93 -36.79 -41.50
N GLU A 118 4.03 -35.45 -41.64
CA GLU A 118 3.02 -34.48 -41.19
C GLU A 118 1.67 -34.72 -41.90
N GLU A 119 0.55 -34.69 -41.17
CA GLU A 119 -0.75 -34.41 -41.78
C GLU A 119 -1.73 -33.68 -40.83
N VAL A 120 -2.71 -32.99 -41.41
CA VAL A 120 -3.60 -32.02 -40.75
C VAL A 120 -4.88 -32.70 -40.24
N TYR A 121 -5.25 -32.47 -38.98
CA TYR A 121 -6.54 -32.91 -38.44
C TYR A 121 -7.67 -31.92 -38.76
N GLU A 122 -8.34 -32.13 -39.89
CA GLU A 122 -9.66 -31.55 -40.18
C GLU A 122 -10.79 -32.18 -39.35
N GLN A 123 -11.97 -31.53 -39.34
CA GLN A 123 -13.17 -32.04 -38.68
C GLN A 123 -13.90 -33.11 -39.51
N PRO A 124 -14.29 -34.25 -38.94
CA PRO A 124 -15.33 -35.10 -39.54
C PRO A 124 -16.73 -34.51 -39.28
N SER A 125 -17.47 -34.25 -40.35
CA SER A 125 -18.91 -33.93 -40.31
C SER A 125 -19.73 -35.12 -40.86
N VAL A 126 -20.95 -34.88 -41.38
CA VAL A 126 -21.85 -35.86 -42.07
C VAL A 126 -22.60 -36.83 -41.12
N LYS A 127 -23.93 -37.03 -41.20
CA LYS A 127 -25.06 -36.33 -41.87
C LYS A 127 -26.39 -36.81 -41.28
N SER A 128 -27.46 -36.03 -41.42
CA SER A 128 -28.77 -36.51 -41.92
C SER A 128 -29.70 -35.32 -42.20
N GLU A 129 -30.61 -35.47 -43.17
CA GLU A 129 -31.34 -34.36 -43.78
C GLU A 129 -32.87 -34.50 -43.65
N ILE A 130 -33.49 -33.38 -43.27
CA ILE A 130 -34.82 -32.87 -43.66
C ILE A 130 -35.76 -33.83 -44.42
N THR A 131 -36.97 -34.01 -43.89
CA THR A 131 -38.23 -33.97 -44.67
C THR A 131 -39.35 -33.38 -43.80
N ALA A 132 -40.42 -32.85 -44.41
CA ALA A 132 -41.44 -32.06 -43.72
C ALA A 132 -42.86 -32.47 -44.16
N GLU A 133 -43.86 -32.31 -43.30
CA GLU A 133 -45.27 -32.56 -43.67
C GLU A 133 -46.29 -31.77 -42.83
N SER A 134 -47.12 -30.96 -43.51
CA SER A 134 -48.46 -30.46 -43.12
C SER A 134 -48.72 -29.68 -41.79
N ALA A 135 -49.85 -29.00 -41.60
CA ALA A 135 -50.35 -27.76 -42.24
C ALA A 135 -51.74 -27.36 -41.68
N GLY A 136 -52.00 -26.05 -41.48
CA GLY A 136 -53.36 -25.48 -41.65
C GLY A 136 -54.16 -24.96 -40.43
N SER A 137 -54.91 -23.87 -40.69
CA SER A 137 -55.96 -23.19 -39.87
C SER A 137 -55.54 -22.60 -38.50
N ILE A 138 -55.64 -21.30 -38.17
CA ILE A 138 -56.50 -20.15 -38.53
C ILE A 138 -57.83 -20.06 -37.72
N ARG A 139 -58.05 -18.87 -37.10
CA ARG A 139 -59.22 -18.33 -36.32
C ARG A 139 -59.27 -18.60 -34.80
N SER A 140 -59.83 -17.71 -33.94
CA SER A 140 -60.06 -16.23 -34.00
C SER A 140 -60.72 -15.67 -32.71
N LYS A 141 -60.45 -14.41 -32.32
CA LYS A 141 -61.27 -13.52 -31.42
C LYS A 141 -61.40 -13.96 -29.93
N SER A 142 -61.73 -13.11 -28.95
CA SER A 142 -61.69 -11.63 -28.78
C SER A 142 -61.86 -11.21 -27.31
N ILE A 143 -61.20 -10.11 -26.91
CA ILE A 143 -61.65 -8.97 -26.06
C ILE A 143 -62.63 -9.22 -24.89
N ASP A 144 -62.21 -8.85 -23.66
CA ASP A 144 -62.91 -8.02 -22.63
C ASP A 144 -62.11 -8.06 -21.30
N VAL A 145 -62.18 -7.15 -20.31
CA VAL A 145 -62.32 -5.67 -20.25
C VAL A 145 -61.86 -5.21 -18.84
N ILE A 146 -61.40 -3.97 -18.68
CA ILE A 146 -60.91 -3.31 -17.42
C ILE A 146 -62.08 -2.52 -16.80
N PRO A 147 -62.35 -2.47 -15.45
CA PRO A 147 -61.72 -1.39 -14.63
C PRO A 147 -61.63 -1.47 -13.08
N ASP A 148 -60.70 -0.62 -12.60
CA ASP A 148 -60.75 0.34 -11.47
C ASP A 148 -60.41 0.05 -9.98
N GLU A 149 -59.66 1.06 -9.49
CA GLU A 149 -59.20 1.45 -8.13
C GLU A 149 -60.39 1.99 -7.27
N PRO A 150 -60.24 2.34 -5.94
CA PRO A 150 -59.49 3.54 -5.52
C PRO A 150 -58.89 3.54 -4.08
N ARG A 151 -58.42 4.73 -3.67
CA ARG A 151 -57.38 5.02 -2.64
C ARG A 151 -57.90 5.55 -1.28
N SER A 152 -56.93 5.80 -0.37
CA SER A 152 -56.92 6.76 0.76
C SER A 152 -57.51 6.24 2.10
N ARG A 153 -57.14 6.74 3.31
CA ARG A 153 -56.58 8.04 3.76
C ARG A 153 -55.50 7.88 4.87
N ILE A 154 -54.40 8.65 4.89
CA ILE A 154 -54.11 9.92 5.65
C ILE A 154 -53.99 9.77 7.19
N ALA A 155 -52.94 10.41 7.74
CA ALA A 155 -52.68 10.89 9.12
C ALA A 155 -51.63 10.10 9.94
N SER A 156 -50.91 10.69 10.92
CA SER A 156 -50.21 11.99 11.04
C SER A 156 -49.58 12.11 12.45
N ALA A 157 -48.33 12.59 12.52
CA ALA A 157 -47.74 13.38 13.62
C ALA A 157 -47.71 12.86 15.11
N GLU A 158 -46.48 12.78 15.62
CA GLU A 158 -45.96 13.49 16.83
C GLU A 158 -46.04 12.99 18.30
N ILE A 159 -44.87 13.14 18.94
CA ILE A 159 -44.58 13.57 20.34
C ILE A 159 -44.95 12.64 21.52
N GLY A 160 -43.98 12.48 22.45
CA GLY A 160 -44.27 12.18 23.88
C GLY A 160 -43.26 11.28 24.60
N ARG A 161 -42.38 11.85 25.44
CA ARG A 161 -41.71 11.11 26.54
C ARG A 161 -42.58 11.16 27.80
N ILE A 162 -42.46 10.18 28.71
CA ILE A 162 -42.31 10.33 30.20
C ILE A 162 -42.44 8.95 30.90
N TYR A 163 -41.55 8.68 31.88
CA TYR A 163 -41.58 7.61 32.91
C TYR A 163 -42.14 8.21 34.24
N PRO A 164 -42.58 7.48 35.31
CA PRO A 164 -42.00 6.22 35.82
C PRO A 164 -42.95 5.23 36.57
N SER A 165 -42.37 4.23 37.28
CA SER A 165 -42.86 3.55 38.52
C SER A 165 -44.09 2.61 38.41
N GLN A 166 -44.32 1.54 39.21
CA GLN A 166 -43.59 0.74 40.24
C GLN A 166 -43.69 -0.77 39.82
N VAL A 167 -42.89 -1.78 40.21
CA VAL A 167 -42.18 -2.18 41.47
C VAL A 167 -43.12 -2.80 42.53
N GLU A 168 -42.59 -3.76 43.31
CA GLU A 168 -43.24 -4.63 44.34
C GLU A 168 -44.17 -5.74 43.80
N GLU A 169 -44.31 -6.93 44.42
CA GLU A 169 -43.28 -7.87 44.95
C GLU A 169 -43.89 -9.31 44.77
N GLU A 170 -43.59 -10.45 45.40
CA GLU A 170 -42.82 -11.00 46.55
C GLU A 170 -42.58 -12.52 46.20
N GLU A 171 -41.88 -13.44 46.87
CA GLU A 171 -41.16 -13.55 48.15
C GLU A 171 -40.04 -14.62 48.01
N VAL A 172 -39.04 -14.65 48.88
CA VAL A 172 -37.96 -15.66 48.88
C VAL A 172 -37.95 -16.44 50.20
N TYR A 173 -37.96 -17.77 50.13
CA TYR A 173 -37.70 -18.65 51.28
C TYR A 173 -36.29 -19.24 51.24
N ILE A 174 -35.61 -19.19 52.38
CA ILE A 174 -34.30 -19.79 52.65
C ILE A 174 -34.52 -20.90 53.67
N ASP A 175 -33.86 -22.05 53.50
CA ASP A 175 -33.36 -22.81 54.66
C ASP A 175 -32.18 -23.73 54.31
N GLU A 176 -31.05 -23.41 54.93
CA GLU A 176 -29.91 -24.18 55.45
C GLU A 176 -29.39 -25.54 54.87
N TYR A 177 -28.05 -25.64 54.97
CA TYR A 177 -27.16 -26.82 55.04
C TYR A 177 -27.17 -27.93 53.95
N ASP A 178 -26.11 -27.94 53.13
CA ASP A 178 -24.95 -28.81 53.43
C ASP A 178 -23.64 -28.16 52.92
N VAL A 179 -22.59 -28.19 53.74
CA VAL A 179 -21.27 -27.61 53.44
C VAL A 179 -20.19 -28.68 53.59
N ASN A 180 -20.13 -29.65 52.67
CA ASN A 180 -18.93 -30.47 52.40
C ASN A 180 -19.04 -31.37 51.14
N LYS A 181 -18.77 -30.82 49.95
CA LYS A 181 -18.21 -31.55 48.77
C LYS A 181 -17.75 -30.57 47.68
N PRO A 182 -16.53 -30.70 47.12
CA PRO A 182 -16.02 -29.80 46.09
C PRO A 182 -16.38 -30.26 44.66
N SER A 183 -16.55 -29.30 43.74
CA SER A 183 -16.81 -29.54 42.32
C SER A 183 -15.94 -28.65 41.41
N GLY A 184 -15.23 -29.26 40.47
CA GLY A 184 -14.73 -28.60 39.25
C GLY A 184 -13.73 -27.45 39.43
N ASP A 185 -14.24 -26.23 39.48
CA ASP A 185 -13.57 -25.07 38.85
C ASP A 185 -12.40 -24.47 39.65
N GLN A 186 -12.29 -24.72 40.97
CA GLN A 186 -11.22 -24.15 41.80
C GLN A 186 -9.79 -24.63 41.45
N LYS A 187 -9.62 -25.62 40.56
CA LYS A 187 -8.30 -26.00 40.02
C LYS A 187 -7.75 -24.94 39.05
N LEU A 188 -8.59 -24.35 38.19
CA LEU A 188 -8.15 -23.54 37.07
C LEU A 188 -7.56 -22.19 37.53
N ASP A 189 -8.25 -21.51 38.44
CA ASP A 189 -7.79 -20.22 38.97
C ASP A 189 -6.48 -20.36 39.77
N LYS A 190 -6.32 -21.48 40.50
CA LYS A 190 -5.07 -21.79 41.22
C LYS A 190 -3.88 -22.03 40.29
N PHE A 191 -4.11 -22.62 39.11
CA PHE A 191 -3.06 -22.78 38.10
C PHE A 191 -2.61 -21.42 37.56
N ILE A 192 -3.55 -20.54 37.20
CA ILE A 192 -3.28 -19.19 36.69
C ILE A 192 -2.45 -18.36 37.69
N SER A 193 -2.78 -18.42 38.98
CA SER A 193 -2.06 -17.70 40.04
C SER A 193 -0.62 -18.17 40.33
N SER A 194 -0.14 -19.24 39.69
CA SER A 194 1.17 -19.86 39.99
C SER A 194 2.31 -19.48 39.02
N LEU A 195 2.07 -18.57 38.09
CA LEU A 195 2.93 -18.34 36.91
C LEU A 195 3.79 -17.07 36.95
N THR A 196 3.72 -16.25 37.99
CA THR A 196 4.17 -14.84 37.95
C THR A 196 5.03 -14.40 39.15
N GLU A 197 6.30 -14.82 39.21
CA GLU A 197 7.30 -14.25 40.14
C GLU A 197 8.75 -14.57 39.73
N VAL A 198 9.55 -13.56 39.32
CA VAL A 198 11.02 -13.65 39.15
C VAL A 198 11.67 -12.28 39.44
N ASP A 199 12.79 -12.28 40.18
CA ASP A 199 13.60 -11.09 40.52
C ASP A 199 14.55 -10.67 39.37
N VAL A 200 14.84 -9.36 39.27
CA VAL A 200 15.50 -8.69 38.13
C VAL A 200 16.96 -8.28 38.44
N SER A 201 17.50 -8.69 39.59
CA SER A 201 18.71 -8.13 40.19
C SER A 201 20.08 -8.52 39.57
N SER A 202 20.14 -9.34 38.51
CA SER A 202 21.41 -9.98 38.07
C SER A 202 21.64 -10.14 36.55
N LEU A 203 21.49 -9.06 35.77
CA LEU A 203 21.87 -9.04 34.35
C LEU A 203 23.20 -8.30 34.09
N LYS A 204 24.23 -9.04 33.65
CA LYS A 204 25.42 -8.48 32.98
C LYS A 204 25.38 -8.84 31.50
N VAL A 205 25.40 -7.81 30.65
CA VAL A 205 25.34 -7.98 29.18
C VAL A 205 26.71 -8.36 28.64
N ILE A 206 26.76 -9.44 27.85
CA ILE A 206 27.84 -9.72 26.90
C ILE A 206 27.24 -9.54 25.50
N ARG A 207 27.87 -8.71 24.67
CA ARG A 207 27.43 -8.46 23.29
C ARG A 207 28.03 -9.51 22.34
N PRO A 208 27.30 -9.97 21.30
CA PRO A 208 27.90 -10.64 20.16
C PRO A 208 28.72 -9.64 19.31
N GLU A 209 29.44 -10.17 18.32
CA GLU A 209 30.31 -9.42 17.39
C GLU A 209 29.54 -8.28 16.70
N SER A 210 30.21 -7.12 16.53
CA SER A 210 29.49 -5.84 16.51
C SER A 210 29.06 -5.33 15.14
N GLU A 211 27.91 -4.67 15.16
CA GLU A 211 27.28 -3.92 14.07
C GLU A 211 28.22 -2.88 13.41
N GLU A 212 29.22 -2.42 14.16
CA GLU A 212 30.29 -1.53 13.70
C GLU A 212 31.03 -2.08 12.48
N SER A 213 31.22 -3.40 12.39
CA SER A 213 31.86 -4.06 11.24
C SER A 213 31.03 -3.98 9.95
N TYR A 214 29.72 -3.78 10.06
CA TYR A 214 28.83 -3.58 8.91
C TYR A 214 28.74 -2.08 8.56
N ARG A 215 28.68 -1.22 9.58
CA ARG A 215 28.73 0.24 9.41
C ARG A 215 30.02 0.69 8.71
N SER A 216 31.16 0.07 9.02
CA SER A 216 32.46 0.44 8.44
C SER A 216 32.58 0.29 6.93
N GLU A 217 31.74 -0.51 6.28
CA GLU A 217 31.75 -0.70 4.82
C GLU A 217 30.79 0.25 4.07
N MET A 218 29.91 0.96 4.78
CA MET A 218 28.97 1.90 4.17
C MET A 218 29.58 3.28 3.86
N PRO A 219 29.08 4.00 2.83
CA PRO A 219 29.33 5.42 2.64
C PRO A 219 28.96 6.22 3.91
N LYS A 220 29.85 7.13 4.35
CA LYS A 220 29.70 7.87 5.62
C LYS A 220 28.38 8.65 5.73
N SER A 221 27.81 9.10 4.62
CA SER A 221 26.50 9.76 4.56
C SER A 221 25.34 8.85 5.02
N LEU A 222 25.46 7.53 4.89
CA LEU A 222 24.43 6.57 5.32
C LEU A 222 24.58 6.15 6.78
N HIS A 223 25.68 6.50 7.47
CA HIS A 223 25.91 6.11 8.87
C HIS A 223 24.88 6.72 9.82
N GLN A 224 24.33 7.89 9.48
CA GLN A 224 23.27 8.56 10.27
C GLN A 224 21.95 7.76 10.31
N LEU A 225 21.64 6.96 9.28
CA LEU A 225 20.44 6.10 9.26
C LEU A 225 20.43 5.03 10.35
N PHE A 226 21.60 4.77 10.95
CA PHE A 226 21.79 3.80 12.04
C PHE A 226 22.16 4.49 13.36
N SER A 227 22.04 5.82 13.46
CA SER A 227 22.20 6.49 14.75
C SER A 227 21.04 6.11 15.68
N THR A 228 21.37 5.75 16.93
CA THR A 228 20.37 5.58 18.00
C THR A 228 20.08 6.88 18.73
N GLU A 229 20.76 7.97 18.37
CA GLU A 229 20.44 9.30 18.85
C GLU A 229 19.19 9.78 18.11
N LYS A 230 18.08 9.94 18.84
CA LYS A 230 16.89 10.63 18.35
C LYS A 230 17.33 12.03 17.86
N PRO A 231 16.95 12.46 16.64
CA PRO A 231 17.26 13.82 16.19
C PRO A 231 16.70 14.84 17.20
N PRO A 232 17.33 16.02 17.32
CA PRO A 232 16.76 17.12 18.09
C PRO A 232 15.36 17.44 17.58
N ASP A 233 14.50 17.95 18.46
CA ASP A 233 13.12 18.29 18.13
C ASP A 233 13.08 19.56 17.26
N GLU A 234 13.26 19.39 15.94
CA GLU A 234 13.04 20.38 14.88
C GLU A 234 11.74 20.07 14.10
N ASP A 235 11.09 21.11 13.55
CA ASP A 235 9.71 21.04 13.06
C ASP A 235 9.50 20.23 11.77
N ASP A 236 8.51 19.34 11.82
CA ASP A 236 7.57 18.93 10.74
C ASP A 236 8.12 18.62 9.32
N GLU A 237 9.40 18.29 9.15
CA GLU A 237 9.92 17.73 7.90
C GLU A 237 9.88 16.19 7.89
N PHE A 238 8.77 15.64 7.37
CA PHE A 238 8.83 14.39 6.58
C PHE A 238 9.53 14.68 5.24
N ALA A 239 10.77 15.15 5.30
CA ALA A 239 11.62 15.27 4.13
C ALA A 239 11.85 13.87 3.58
N TRP A 240 11.63 13.72 2.27
CA TRP A 240 12.35 12.69 1.52
C TRP A 240 13.86 12.90 1.74
N PRO A 241 14.69 11.85 1.70
CA PRO A 241 16.15 12.03 1.78
C PRO A 241 16.60 13.16 0.84
N ASN A 242 17.56 13.99 1.26
CA ASN A 242 18.01 15.22 0.57
C ASN A 242 18.76 14.96 -0.76
N TYR A 243 18.20 14.11 -1.60
CA TYR A 243 18.67 13.71 -2.92
C TYR A 243 17.88 14.44 -4.01
N MET A 244 18.63 15.06 -4.93
CA MET A 244 18.29 15.18 -6.36
C MET A 244 17.21 16.18 -6.83
N LEU A 245 16.95 17.32 -6.15
CA LEU A 245 16.17 18.44 -6.75
C LEU A 245 16.58 19.87 -6.31
N THR A 246 17.83 20.11 -5.90
CA THR A 246 18.33 21.47 -5.58
C THR A 246 19.11 22.14 -6.72
N ASP A 247 19.92 21.38 -7.47
CA ASP A 247 20.60 21.88 -8.66
C ASP A 247 19.71 21.76 -9.90
N ARG A 248 19.72 22.80 -10.75
CA ARG A 248 18.93 22.86 -12.00
C ARG A 248 19.26 21.70 -12.93
N ASP A 249 20.53 21.36 -13.03
CA ASP A 249 21.05 20.33 -13.93
C ASP A 249 20.36 18.98 -13.69
N GLN A 250 19.98 18.68 -12.43
CA GLN A 250 19.31 17.43 -12.09
C GLN A 250 17.89 17.32 -12.65
N ILE A 251 17.17 18.44 -12.81
CA ILE A 251 15.85 18.44 -13.48
C ILE A 251 16.05 18.07 -14.96
N TYR A 252 17.01 18.70 -15.63
CA TYR A 252 17.34 18.40 -17.02
C TYR A 252 17.81 16.95 -17.23
N GLU A 253 18.67 16.41 -16.35
CA GLU A 253 19.07 14.99 -16.35
C GLU A 253 17.88 14.03 -16.16
N ASN A 254 16.94 14.36 -15.28
CA ASN A 254 15.72 13.57 -15.06
C ASN A 254 14.83 13.57 -16.33
N LEU A 255 14.73 14.70 -17.04
CA LEU A 255 14.01 14.80 -18.30
C LEU A 255 14.73 14.01 -19.43
N ILE A 256 16.06 14.08 -19.52
CA ILE A 256 16.85 13.22 -20.43
C ILE A 256 16.55 11.75 -20.14
N THR A 257 16.65 11.32 -18.87
CA THR A 257 16.40 9.94 -18.45
C THR A 257 14.99 9.50 -18.83
N LYS A 258 13.98 10.38 -18.71
CA LYS A 258 12.62 10.13 -19.18
C LYS A 258 12.55 9.82 -20.69
N THR A 259 13.36 10.49 -21.52
CA THR A 259 13.44 10.21 -22.98
C THR A 259 14.17 8.91 -23.32
N ILE A 260 15.06 8.44 -22.43
CA ILE A 260 15.70 7.11 -22.55
C ILE A 260 14.67 6.02 -22.23
N CYS A 261 13.88 6.20 -21.17
CA CYS A 261 12.79 5.29 -20.80
C CYS A 261 11.60 5.32 -21.79
N ASN A 262 11.38 6.45 -22.47
CA ASN A 262 10.26 6.65 -23.40
C ASN A 262 10.74 7.23 -24.75
N SER A 263 10.95 6.34 -25.73
CA SER A 263 11.41 6.67 -27.08
C SER A 263 10.39 7.44 -27.95
N LYS A 264 9.22 7.80 -27.42
CA LYS A 264 8.18 8.60 -28.11
C LYS A 264 8.25 10.09 -27.76
N ILE A 265 9.05 10.47 -26.77
CA ILE A 265 9.32 11.86 -26.39
C ILE A 265 10.78 12.25 -26.62
N MET A 266 11.07 13.53 -26.57
CA MET A 266 12.40 14.13 -26.67
C MET A 266 12.48 15.35 -25.76
N VAL A 267 13.68 15.75 -25.38
CA VAL A 267 13.96 16.99 -24.63
C VAL A 267 14.70 17.96 -25.55
N ILE A 268 14.43 19.26 -25.43
CA ILE A 268 15.21 20.28 -26.15
C ILE A 268 16.55 20.47 -25.43
N GLU A 269 17.65 20.53 -26.19
CA GLU A 269 18.98 20.69 -25.63
C GLU A 269 19.10 21.96 -24.77
N GLY A 270 19.58 21.78 -23.53
CA GLY A 270 19.78 22.82 -22.53
C GLY A 270 18.50 23.36 -21.88
N GLU A 271 17.33 22.75 -22.09
CA GLU A 271 16.04 23.28 -21.65
C GLU A 271 15.16 22.25 -20.94
N HIS A 272 14.34 22.70 -20.01
CA HIS A 272 13.34 21.87 -19.32
C HIS A 272 12.06 21.66 -20.18
N ILE A 273 12.21 21.41 -21.49
CA ILE A 273 11.11 21.29 -22.45
C ILE A 273 11.04 19.86 -22.98
N LEU A 274 9.98 19.13 -22.65
CA LEU A 274 9.66 17.84 -23.26
C LEU A 274 8.69 18.01 -24.43
N MET A 275 8.96 17.32 -25.54
CA MET A 275 8.10 17.30 -26.73
C MET A 275 7.84 15.86 -27.18
N ARG A 276 6.70 15.62 -27.83
CA ARG A 276 6.48 14.36 -28.57
C ARG A 276 7.36 14.31 -29.81
N ARG A 277 7.94 13.15 -30.12
CA ARG A 277 8.93 13.00 -31.19
C ARG A 277 8.31 13.14 -32.59
N ASP A 278 7.03 12.82 -32.73
CA ASP A 278 6.22 12.97 -33.94
C ASP A 278 5.54 14.35 -34.06
N HIS A 279 6.04 15.40 -33.38
CA HIS A 279 5.38 16.71 -33.40
C HIS A 279 5.30 17.31 -34.82
N MET A 280 6.34 17.16 -35.64
CA MET A 280 6.36 17.58 -37.06
C MET A 280 5.42 16.76 -37.95
N GLU A 281 5.04 15.55 -37.54
CA GLU A 281 4.08 14.69 -38.25
C GLU A 281 2.62 15.01 -37.90
N MET A 282 2.38 16.00 -37.01
CA MET A 282 1.02 16.38 -36.61
C MET A 282 0.21 17.05 -37.73
N GLY A 283 0.84 17.61 -38.77
CA GLY A 283 0.16 18.19 -39.92
C GLY A 283 -0.87 19.27 -39.55
N SER A 284 -2.13 19.10 -39.94
CA SER A 284 -3.19 20.11 -39.74
C SER A 284 -3.79 20.17 -38.32
N LYS A 285 -3.13 19.58 -37.32
CA LYS A 285 -3.66 19.49 -35.94
C LYS A 285 -3.23 20.70 -35.10
N VAL A 286 -4.12 21.12 -34.20
CA VAL A 286 -3.82 22.12 -33.15
C VAL A 286 -2.83 21.52 -32.16
N ARG A 287 -1.72 22.20 -31.90
CA ARG A 287 -0.70 21.72 -30.95
C ARG A 287 -1.07 22.14 -29.52
N ILE A 288 -0.93 21.24 -28.55
CA ILE A 288 -1.32 21.48 -27.15
C ILE A 288 -0.07 21.66 -26.29
N LEU A 289 0.03 22.80 -25.58
CA LEU A 289 1.17 23.15 -24.73
C LEU A 289 0.75 23.14 -23.25
N GLY A 290 1.46 22.36 -22.43
CA GLY A 290 1.31 22.33 -20.98
C GLY A 290 2.54 22.86 -20.25
N GLY A 291 2.45 23.00 -18.93
CA GLY A 291 3.61 23.30 -18.10
C GLY A 291 3.32 23.97 -16.76
N GLY A 292 4.35 23.98 -15.91
CA GLY A 292 4.29 24.37 -14.50
C GLY A 292 5.57 23.94 -13.76
N MET A 293 5.59 24.08 -12.44
CA MET A 293 6.72 23.69 -11.58
C MET A 293 7.05 22.18 -11.62
N ALA A 294 8.30 21.84 -11.29
CA ALA A 294 8.72 20.44 -11.10
C ALA A 294 8.21 19.86 -9.77
N GLY A 295 8.08 18.52 -9.69
CA GLY A 295 7.69 17.80 -8.47
C GLY A 295 6.20 17.45 -8.33
N LEU A 296 5.41 17.72 -9.38
CA LEU A 296 3.99 17.29 -9.49
C LEU A 296 3.83 16.06 -10.40
N ASP A 297 4.93 15.36 -10.66
CA ASP A 297 5.03 14.22 -11.57
C ASP A 297 3.97 13.14 -11.31
N PRO A 298 3.35 12.57 -12.36
CA PRO A 298 3.69 12.72 -13.77
C PRO A 298 3.19 14.01 -14.46
N LEU A 299 2.56 14.96 -13.77
CA LEU A 299 2.21 16.25 -14.37
C LEU A 299 3.46 17.15 -14.53
N PHE A 300 3.76 17.72 -15.69
CA PHE A 300 3.12 17.59 -17.00
C PHE A 300 3.78 16.54 -17.91
N GLY A 301 5.02 16.13 -17.63
CA GLY A 301 5.88 15.39 -18.56
C GLY A 301 5.36 14.00 -18.97
N GLY A 302 4.65 13.29 -18.09
CA GLY A 302 4.06 11.98 -18.38
C GLY A 302 2.83 12.02 -19.30
N TYR A 303 2.33 13.20 -19.64
CA TYR A 303 1.19 13.42 -20.53
C TYR A 303 1.59 13.95 -21.92
N VAL A 304 2.89 14.01 -22.22
CA VAL A 304 3.42 14.34 -23.55
C VAL A 304 3.35 13.13 -24.47
N GLY A 305 2.69 13.26 -25.61
CA GLY A 305 2.49 12.18 -26.58
C GLY A 305 1.16 12.26 -27.35
N LYS A 306 0.74 11.14 -27.94
CA LYS A 306 -0.40 11.12 -28.86
C LYS A 306 -1.72 11.21 -28.11
N GLY A 307 -2.57 12.15 -28.51
CA GLY A 307 -3.89 12.36 -27.90
C GLY A 307 -3.92 13.11 -26.57
N MET A 308 -2.80 13.68 -26.11
CA MET A 308 -2.76 14.65 -25.00
C MET A 308 -1.85 15.85 -25.35
N LEU A 309 -0.71 16.05 -24.67
CA LEU A 309 0.17 17.20 -24.91
C LEU A 309 1.09 16.99 -26.13
N THR A 310 1.27 18.04 -26.92
CA THR A 310 2.37 18.12 -27.89
C THR A 310 3.69 18.38 -27.19
N ALA A 311 3.69 19.27 -26.19
CA ALA A 311 4.86 19.60 -25.38
C ALA A 311 4.47 20.01 -23.95
N ALA A 312 5.44 19.90 -23.04
CA ALA A 312 5.37 20.36 -21.66
C ALA A 312 6.64 21.14 -21.31
N VAL A 313 6.48 22.36 -20.79
CA VAL A 313 7.59 23.15 -20.23
C VAL A 313 7.58 23.00 -18.71
N ILE A 314 8.66 22.48 -18.15
CA ILE A 314 8.81 22.24 -16.70
C ILE A 314 9.64 23.38 -16.10
N GLY A 315 9.24 23.87 -14.93
CA GLY A 315 9.93 24.92 -14.19
C GLY A 315 11.09 24.37 -13.36
N ASP A 316 11.58 25.21 -12.46
CA ASP A 316 12.37 24.73 -11.32
C ASP A 316 11.41 24.19 -10.24
N ARG A 317 11.92 23.66 -9.11
CA ARG A 317 11.02 23.16 -8.03
C ARG A 317 10.29 24.34 -7.38
N TYR A 318 8.98 24.23 -7.24
CA TYR A 318 8.06 25.27 -6.75
C TYR A 318 7.92 26.55 -7.61
N GLU A 319 8.64 26.71 -8.73
CA GLU A 319 8.57 27.90 -9.60
C GLU A 319 7.98 27.57 -10.99
N ALA A 320 7.17 28.47 -11.55
CA ALA A 320 6.74 28.34 -12.95
C ALA A 320 7.90 28.48 -13.97
N PRO A 321 7.77 27.95 -15.20
CA PRO A 321 8.86 27.96 -16.17
C PRO A 321 9.26 29.35 -16.67
N LYS A 322 10.55 29.50 -17.00
CA LYS A 322 11.13 30.71 -17.62
C LYS A 322 10.41 31.03 -18.93
N VAL A 323 9.99 32.29 -19.10
CA VAL A 323 9.26 32.76 -20.29
C VAL A 323 10.02 32.48 -21.59
N SER A 324 11.36 32.53 -21.57
CA SER A 324 12.22 32.17 -22.71
C SER A 324 12.07 30.71 -23.15
N ALA A 325 11.96 29.77 -22.21
CA ALA A 325 11.73 28.36 -22.51
C ALA A 325 10.31 28.13 -23.08
N ILE A 326 9.32 28.90 -22.62
CA ILE A 326 7.96 28.87 -23.17
C ILE A 326 7.93 29.48 -24.59
N ASP A 327 8.62 30.60 -24.84
CA ASP A 327 8.78 31.17 -26.18
C ASP A 327 9.49 30.20 -27.14
N LYS A 328 10.57 29.56 -26.71
CA LYS A 328 11.32 28.55 -27.49
C LYS A 328 10.46 27.31 -27.79
N ALA A 329 9.70 26.80 -26.82
CA ALA A 329 8.74 25.72 -27.04
C ALA A 329 7.66 26.11 -28.07
N ILE A 330 7.16 27.35 -28.02
CA ILE A 330 6.21 27.88 -29.02
C ILE A 330 6.86 27.98 -30.41
N GLU A 331 8.12 28.40 -30.50
CA GLU A 331 8.86 28.49 -31.77
C GLU A 331 9.00 27.12 -32.45
N GLU A 332 9.54 26.11 -31.76
CA GLU A 332 9.59 24.73 -32.27
C GLU A 332 8.19 24.21 -32.65
N MET A 333 7.18 24.54 -31.85
CA MET A 333 5.79 24.19 -32.13
C MET A 333 5.13 24.99 -33.28
N THR A 334 5.85 25.85 -34.01
CA THR A 334 5.31 26.62 -35.17
C THR A 334 6.06 26.48 -36.49
N ILE A 335 7.24 25.87 -36.54
CA ILE A 335 8.12 25.78 -37.74
C ILE A 335 7.39 25.36 -39.03
N ASP A 336 6.43 24.45 -38.91
CA ASP A 336 5.67 23.79 -39.98
C ASP A 336 4.14 23.96 -39.85
N ASN A 337 3.64 24.63 -38.79
CA ASN A 337 2.23 24.51 -38.38
C ASN A 337 1.57 25.86 -38.02
N ASN A 338 0.64 26.30 -38.88
CA ASN A 338 -0.18 27.50 -38.69
C ASN A 338 -1.60 27.22 -38.14
N ASN A 339 -1.93 25.99 -37.76
CA ASN A 339 -3.26 25.61 -37.25
C ASN A 339 -3.46 26.00 -35.76
N GLY A 340 -2.37 26.38 -35.11
CA GLY A 340 -2.36 27.10 -33.84
C GLY A 340 -2.00 26.26 -32.62
N ILE A 341 -1.75 26.96 -31.51
CA ILE A 341 -1.35 26.40 -30.22
C ILE A 341 -2.41 26.69 -29.16
N LEU A 342 -2.79 25.69 -28.38
CA LEU A 342 -3.63 25.85 -27.19
C LEU A 342 -2.81 25.58 -25.93
N ILE A 343 -2.59 26.61 -25.12
CA ILE A 343 -1.94 26.50 -23.81
C ILE A 343 -2.97 26.03 -22.79
N ILE A 344 -2.66 25.00 -22.00
CA ILE A 344 -3.51 24.48 -20.91
C ILE A 344 -2.66 24.29 -19.64
N VAL A 345 -2.92 25.10 -18.61
CA VAL A 345 -2.14 25.12 -17.36
C VAL A 345 -3.04 25.24 -16.14
N GLN A 346 -2.54 24.85 -14.96
CA GLN A 346 -3.22 25.09 -13.68
C GLN A 346 -3.29 26.59 -13.41
N ASN A 347 -4.42 27.07 -12.88
CA ASN A 347 -4.59 28.48 -12.50
C ASN A 347 -3.81 28.82 -11.21
N SER A 348 -2.50 29.07 -11.36
CA SER A 348 -1.69 29.79 -10.37
C SER A 348 -1.48 31.25 -10.82
N TYR A 349 -0.89 32.09 -9.96
CA TYR A 349 -0.43 33.42 -10.37
C TYR A 349 0.70 33.32 -11.40
N GLU A 350 1.74 32.55 -11.07
CA GLU A 350 2.96 32.43 -11.86
C GLU A 350 2.72 31.87 -13.25
N ASN A 351 1.97 30.76 -13.37
CA ASN A 351 1.64 30.16 -14.67
C ASN A 351 0.91 31.16 -15.58
N ARG A 352 0.00 31.98 -15.02
CA ARG A 352 -0.71 33.00 -15.79
C ARG A 352 0.18 34.13 -16.26
N VAL A 353 1.12 34.58 -15.44
CA VAL A 353 2.06 35.64 -15.83
C VAL A 353 3.04 35.11 -16.88
N ALA A 354 3.65 33.94 -16.63
CA ALA A 354 4.68 33.37 -17.51
C ALA A 354 4.12 32.97 -18.88
N PHE A 355 3.10 32.10 -18.93
CA PHE A 355 2.48 31.67 -20.19
C PHE A 355 1.66 32.79 -20.84
N GLY A 356 1.09 33.72 -20.05
CA GLY A 356 0.38 34.88 -20.57
C GLY A 356 1.31 35.85 -21.33
N LEU A 357 2.53 36.06 -20.84
CA LEU A 357 3.53 36.89 -21.52
C LEU A 357 4.05 36.21 -22.80
N ALA A 358 4.37 34.92 -22.75
CA ALA A 358 4.76 34.15 -23.94
C ALA A 358 3.64 34.14 -25.00
N MET A 359 2.38 33.94 -24.60
CA MET A 359 1.22 34.05 -25.50
C MET A 359 1.12 35.43 -26.15
N GLN A 360 1.38 36.53 -25.42
CA GLN A 360 1.38 37.87 -26.01
C GLN A 360 2.51 38.06 -27.03
N ARG A 361 3.73 37.59 -26.73
CA ARG A 361 4.88 37.60 -27.65
C ARG A 361 4.59 36.79 -28.91
N ALA A 362 4.01 35.60 -28.76
CA ALA A 362 3.59 34.76 -29.87
C ALA A 362 2.51 35.43 -30.75
N ARG A 363 1.49 36.06 -30.14
CA ARG A 363 0.47 36.84 -30.87
C ARG A 363 1.07 38.04 -31.62
N GLN A 364 2.06 38.72 -31.06
CA GLN A 364 2.79 39.80 -31.75
C GLN A 364 3.57 39.29 -32.97
N ARG A 365 4.01 38.02 -32.96
CA ARG A 365 4.62 37.33 -34.10
C ARG A 365 3.61 36.76 -35.11
N GLY A 366 2.31 37.02 -34.92
CA GLY A 366 1.24 36.53 -35.79
C GLY A 366 0.81 35.07 -35.54
N ILE A 367 1.34 34.42 -34.50
CA ILE A 367 1.02 33.03 -34.18
C ILE A 367 -0.42 32.93 -33.64
N LEU A 368 -1.20 32.01 -34.21
CA LEU A 368 -2.54 31.67 -33.72
C LEU A 368 -2.42 30.88 -32.40
N ILE A 369 -2.55 31.57 -31.26
CA ILE A 369 -2.40 30.96 -29.94
C ILE A 369 -3.48 31.45 -28.97
N ASP A 370 -3.97 30.57 -28.10
CA ASP A 370 -4.87 30.92 -26.99
C ASP A 370 -4.60 30.07 -25.74
N MET A 371 -5.20 30.46 -24.61
CA MET A 371 -4.85 29.92 -23.28
C MET A 371 -6.05 29.59 -22.41
N ILE A 372 -6.02 28.41 -21.78
CA ILE A 372 -6.96 27.94 -20.77
C ILE A 372 -6.24 27.77 -19.44
N THR A 373 -6.71 28.49 -18.44
CA THR A 373 -6.37 28.31 -17.03
C THR A 373 -7.39 27.41 -16.37
N VAL A 374 -7.00 26.22 -15.93
CA VAL A 374 -7.93 25.30 -15.25
C VAL A 374 -8.04 25.69 -13.78
N SER A 375 -9.29 25.89 -13.34
CA SER A 375 -9.70 26.31 -12.01
C SER A 375 -10.83 25.40 -11.52
N ASP A 376 -10.49 24.17 -11.14
CA ASP A 376 -11.43 23.09 -10.78
C ASP A 376 -11.65 22.91 -9.27
N ASP A 377 -10.73 23.40 -8.42
CA ASP A 377 -10.89 23.38 -6.96
C ASP A 377 -12.23 23.97 -6.50
N CYS A 378 -12.97 23.28 -5.64
CA CYS A 378 -14.23 23.76 -5.06
C CYS A 378 -14.13 24.21 -3.59
N PHE A 379 -12.94 24.28 -3.01
CA PHE A 379 -12.74 24.67 -1.61
C PHE A 379 -12.49 26.17 -1.41
N GLU A 380 -11.66 26.81 -2.24
CA GLU A 380 -11.37 28.25 -2.17
C GLU A 380 -12.64 29.12 -2.23
N ASP A 381 -13.14 29.60 -1.07
CA ASP A 381 -14.38 30.38 -0.93
C ASP A 381 -14.23 31.88 -1.35
N LYS A 382 -13.10 32.27 -1.96
CA LYS A 382 -12.87 33.68 -2.37
C LYS A 382 -13.77 34.09 -3.54
N ARG A 383 -14.58 35.14 -3.29
CA ARG A 383 -15.65 35.65 -4.18
C ARG A 383 -15.18 35.97 -5.61
N PRO A 384 -16.09 35.95 -6.61
CA PRO A 384 -15.80 36.41 -7.96
C PRO A 384 -15.24 37.84 -7.96
N GLY A 385 -14.11 38.04 -8.64
CA GLY A 385 -13.32 39.27 -8.63
C GLY A 385 -11.87 39.07 -8.17
N GLY A 386 -11.58 37.98 -7.45
CA GLY A 386 -10.22 37.58 -7.07
C GLY A 386 -9.44 36.85 -8.19
N ALA A 387 -8.31 36.25 -7.80
CA ALA A 387 -7.37 35.57 -8.70
C ALA A 387 -7.90 34.31 -9.41
N GLY A 388 -9.13 33.87 -9.15
CA GLY A 388 -9.65 32.57 -9.58
C GLY A 388 -9.22 31.43 -8.66
N ARG A 389 -9.85 30.25 -8.83
CA ARG A 389 -9.60 29.06 -7.99
C ARG A 389 -8.32 28.34 -8.44
N PRO A 390 -7.60 27.63 -7.55
CA PRO A 390 -6.51 26.75 -7.94
C PRO A 390 -6.90 25.72 -9.02
N GLY A 391 -5.92 25.29 -9.80
CA GLY A 391 -6.05 24.13 -10.69
C GLY A 391 -5.52 22.88 -10.01
N LEU A 392 -6.34 21.84 -9.91
CA LEU A 392 -6.02 20.54 -9.32
C LEU A 392 -6.10 19.45 -10.43
N THR A 393 -6.52 18.24 -10.08
CA THR A 393 -6.50 17.05 -10.93
C THR A 393 -7.49 17.08 -12.10
N GLY A 394 -8.48 17.98 -12.08
CA GLY A 394 -9.40 18.20 -13.20
C GLY A 394 -8.71 18.68 -14.49
N ILE A 395 -7.51 19.27 -14.40
CA ILE A 395 -6.70 19.63 -15.59
C ILE A 395 -6.49 18.45 -16.55
N LEU A 396 -6.37 17.24 -16.02
CA LEU A 396 -6.10 16.03 -16.79
C LEU A 396 -7.24 15.67 -17.73
N LEU A 397 -8.49 15.88 -17.30
CA LEU A 397 -9.67 15.72 -18.15
C LEU A 397 -9.70 16.77 -19.27
N VAL A 398 -9.28 18.01 -18.98
CA VAL A 398 -9.17 19.08 -19.99
C VAL A 398 -8.08 18.75 -21.02
N LEU A 399 -6.91 18.28 -20.57
CA LEU A 399 -5.82 17.82 -21.45
C LEU A 399 -6.25 16.63 -22.31
N LYS A 400 -6.96 15.66 -21.71
CA LYS A 400 -7.44 14.46 -22.38
C LYS A 400 -8.44 14.78 -23.49
N ILE A 401 -9.39 15.68 -23.20
CA ILE A 401 -10.39 16.14 -24.17
C ILE A 401 -9.73 16.98 -25.27
N ALA A 402 -8.85 17.93 -24.91
CA ALA A 402 -8.17 18.80 -25.88
C ALA A 402 -7.28 18.02 -26.86
N GLY A 403 -6.49 17.07 -26.35
CA GLY A 403 -5.63 16.22 -27.17
C GLY A 403 -6.42 15.25 -28.05
N ALA A 404 -7.53 14.67 -27.55
CA ALA A 404 -8.40 13.82 -28.36
C ALA A 404 -9.10 14.60 -29.49
N MET A 405 -9.54 15.84 -29.22
CA MET A 405 -10.08 16.74 -30.25
C MET A 405 -9.02 17.15 -31.27
N SER A 406 -7.78 17.43 -30.82
CA SER A 406 -6.64 17.71 -31.69
C SER A 406 -6.33 16.54 -32.63
N GLU A 407 -6.29 15.29 -32.13
CA GLU A 407 -6.04 14.12 -32.97
C GLU A 407 -7.18 13.85 -33.99
N LYS A 408 -8.45 14.15 -33.65
CA LYS A 408 -9.56 14.18 -34.64
C LYS A 408 -9.58 15.44 -35.54
N GLY A 409 -8.57 16.31 -35.46
CA GLY A 409 -8.40 17.46 -36.37
C GLY A 409 -9.36 18.65 -36.14
N LYS A 410 -9.91 18.80 -34.93
CA LYS A 410 -10.81 19.91 -34.57
C LYS A 410 -10.07 21.26 -34.55
N GLN A 411 -10.76 22.34 -34.87
CA GLN A 411 -10.15 23.68 -34.91
C GLN A 411 -9.92 24.23 -33.49
N ILE A 412 -8.89 25.06 -33.29
CA ILE A 412 -8.52 25.62 -31.97
C ILE A 412 -9.71 26.26 -31.25
N LYS A 413 -10.60 26.95 -31.98
CA LYS A 413 -11.82 27.57 -31.44
C LYS A 413 -12.83 26.55 -30.91
N GLU A 414 -12.99 25.41 -31.58
CA GLU A 414 -13.89 24.33 -31.16
C GLU A 414 -13.38 23.66 -29.88
N ILE A 415 -12.07 23.39 -29.84
CA ILE A 415 -11.39 22.86 -28.65
C ILE A 415 -11.52 23.84 -27.48
N PHE A 416 -11.20 25.12 -27.71
CA PHE A 416 -11.25 26.16 -26.68
C PHE A 416 -12.65 26.34 -26.08
N ILE A 417 -13.71 26.32 -26.91
CA ILE A 417 -15.09 26.39 -26.42
C ILE A 417 -15.43 25.14 -25.60
N THR A 418 -15.17 23.94 -26.14
CA THR A 418 -15.52 22.66 -25.51
C THR A 418 -14.83 22.48 -24.15
N CYS A 419 -13.53 22.79 -24.07
CA CYS A 419 -12.77 22.75 -22.83
C CYS A 419 -13.22 23.78 -21.79
N ARG A 420 -13.84 24.90 -22.21
CA ARG A 420 -14.40 25.92 -21.30
C ARG A 420 -15.85 25.66 -20.88
N THR A 421 -16.57 24.78 -21.56
CA THR A 421 -17.91 24.30 -21.14
C THR A 421 -17.85 23.10 -20.20
N ILE A 422 -16.67 22.56 -19.91
CA ILE A 422 -16.47 21.48 -18.93
C ILE A 422 -17.01 21.90 -17.56
N LEU A 423 -17.90 21.07 -17.00
CA LEU A 423 -18.47 21.25 -15.67
C LEU A 423 -17.84 20.23 -14.71
N MET A 424 -16.95 20.69 -13.84
CA MET A 424 -16.30 19.84 -12.84
C MET A 424 -16.01 20.58 -11.54
N ALA A 425 -15.88 19.82 -10.46
CA ALA A 425 -15.43 20.26 -9.15
C ALA A 425 -14.43 19.24 -8.59
N THR A 426 -13.35 19.75 -8.00
CA THR A 426 -12.30 18.94 -7.38
C THR A 426 -12.10 19.33 -5.94
N ILE A 427 -11.91 18.35 -5.06
CA ILE A 427 -11.57 18.56 -3.66
C ILE A 427 -10.45 17.64 -3.21
N SER A 428 -9.51 18.18 -2.45
CA SER A 428 -8.25 17.58 -2.00
C SER A 428 -8.25 17.26 -0.51
N CYS A 429 -7.44 16.29 -0.11
CA CYS A 429 -7.25 15.83 1.26
C CYS A 429 -5.81 15.33 1.46
N HIS A 430 -4.98 16.06 2.21
CA HIS A 430 -3.69 15.55 2.71
C HIS A 430 -3.87 14.92 4.10
N ILE A 431 -3.10 13.87 4.38
CA ILE A 431 -3.13 13.07 5.61
C ILE A 431 -1.72 13.06 6.20
N LEU A 432 -1.59 13.69 7.36
CA LEU A 432 -0.33 13.86 8.10
C LEU A 432 -0.36 12.96 9.36
N PRO A 433 0.70 12.94 10.19
CA PRO A 433 0.72 12.09 11.39
C PRO A 433 -0.34 12.44 12.45
N ASP A 434 -0.74 13.72 12.55
CA ASP A 434 -1.62 14.25 13.60
C ASP A 434 -2.98 14.75 13.09
N GLN A 435 -3.04 15.19 11.83
CA GLN A 435 -4.15 15.94 11.25
C GLN A 435 -4.43 15.55 9.79
N VAL A 436 -5.67 15.80 9.36
CA VAL A 436 -6.09 15.83 7.96
C VAL A 436 -6.24 17.29 7.54
N ARG A 437 -5.72 17.65 6.36
CA ARG A 437 -5.92 18.97 5.75
C ARG A 437 -6.79 18.81 4.50
N ILE A 438 -8.01 19.34 4.53
CA ILE A 438 -8.96 19.29 3.40
C ILE A 438 -8.95 20.63 2.68
N GLY A 439 -8.97 20.63 1.34
CA GLY A 439 -9.05 21.87 0.54
C GLY A 439 -7.72 22.54 0.24
N THR A 440 -6.64 21.77 0.24
CA THR A 440 -5.27 22.19 -0.04
C THR A 440 -4.95 22.16 -1.53
N SER A 441 -4.01 23.00 -1.98
CA SER A 441 -3.39 22.83 -3.29
C SER A 441 -2.43 21.63 -3.33
N THR A 442 -1.90 21.35 -4.52
CA THR A 442 -0.83 20.36 -4.74
C THR A 442 0.47 20.65 -3.97
N ASN A 443 0.59 21.84 -3.36
CA ASN A 443 1.74 22.26 -2.55
C ASN A 443 1.49 22.19 -1.03
N ALA A 444 0.34 21.64 -0.61
CA ALA A 444 -0.04 21.46 0.80
C ALA A 444 -0.04 22.76 1.64
N ASP A 445 -0.68 23.78 1.08
CA ASP A 445 -0.97 25.06 1.75
C ASP A 445 -2.10 24.96 2.79
N GLU A 446 -2.58 26.11 3.29
CA GLU A 446 -3.51 26.21 4.42
C GLU A 446 -4.97 25.85 4.07
N GLY A 447 -5.22 24.54 3.93
CA GLY A 447 -6.58 23.98 3.96
C GLY A 447 -7.17 23.90 5.38
N ALA A 448 -8.44 23.49 5.49
CA ALA A 448 -9.06 23.25 6.80
C ALA A 448 -8.43 22.05 7.50
N ARG A 449 -7.92 22.29 8.71
CA ARG A 449 -7.21 21.31 9.55
C ARG A 449 -8.20 20.59 10.47
N ILE A 450 -8.17 19.26 10.49
CA ILE A 450 -9.01 18.40 11.35
C ILE A 450 -8.10 17.38 12.05
N ALA A 451 -8.14 17.29 13.38
CA ALA A 451 -7.32 16.33 14.12
C ALA A 451 -7.73 14.87 13.83
N ILE A 452 -6.78 13.96 13.64
CA ILE A 452 -7.03 12.56 13.23
C ILE A 452 -7.71 11.72 14.31
N ARG A 453 -7.55 12.06 15.59
CA ARG A 453 -7.78 11.18 16.75
C ARG A 453 -9.15 10.48 16.80
N ASP A 454 -10.19 11.08 16.21
CA ASP A 454 -11.58 10.57 16.26
C ASP A 454 -12.23 10.39 14.87
N VAL A 455 -11.49 10.55 13.76
CA VAL A 455 -12.08 10.70 12.40
C VAL A 455 -11.83 9.49 11.50
N GLN A 456 -12.89 8.91 10.93
CA GLN A 456 -12.78 7.79 9.99
C GLN A 456 -12.79 8.28 8.53
N LEU A 457 -12.07 7.59 7.64
CA LEU A 457 -11.96 7.92 6.20
C LEU A 457 -13.33 8.06 5.51
N LYS A 458 -14.33 7.26 5.93
CA LYS A 458 -15.72 7.33 5.45
C LYS A 458 -16.36 8.71 5.68
N ASP A 459 -16.04 9.36 6.80
CA ASP A 459 -16.67 10.61 7.23
C ASP A 459 -16.03 11.80 6.52
N ILE A 460 -14.71 11.75 6.33
CA ILE A 460 -13.93 12.66 5.47
C ILE A 460 -14.49 12.63 4.05
N ILE A 461 -14.62 11.45 3.44
CA ILE A 461 -15.13 11.29 2.07
C ILE A 461 -16.60 11.74 1.97
N THR A 462 -17.43 11.42 2.96
CA THR A 462 -18.83 11.91 3.04
C THR A 462 -18.88 13.44 3.03
N TRP A 463 -18.06 14.08 3.86
CA TRP A 463 -17.98 15.55 3.95
C TRP A 463 -17.48 16.16 2.65
N MET A 464 -16.39 15.64 2.06
CA MET A 464 -15.83 16.12 0.79
C MET A 464 -16.86 16.08 -0.35
N ILE A 465 -17.58 14.96 -0.50
CA ILE A 465 -18.59 14.81 -1.55
C ILE A 465 -19.78 15.76 -1.32
N GLN A 466 -20.27 15.87 -0.07
CA GLN A 466 -21.35 16.80 0.26
C GLN A 466 -20.93 18.25 -0.02
N TYR A 467 -19.76 18.67 0.47
CA TYR A 467 -19.23 20.02 0.33
C TYR A 467 -18.93 20.41 -1.13
N ALA A 468 -18.48 19.46 -1.95
CA ALA A 468 -18.25 19.65 -3.39
C ALA A 468 -19.55 19.72 -4.22
N THR A 469 -20.65 19.14 -3.75
CA THR A 469 -21.93 19.06 -4.47
C THR A 469 -23.05 19.94 -3.89
N HIS A 470 -22.81 20.61 -2.76
CA HIS A 470 -23.82 21.33 -1.98
C HIS A 470 -24.42 22.52 -2.76
N PRO A 471 -25.73 22.51 -3.10
CA PRO A 471 -26.32 23.42 -4.09
C PRO A 471 -26.26 24.91 -3.71
N CYS A 472 -26.10 25.25 -2.43
CA CYS A 472 -25.96 26.63 -1.97
C CYS A 472 -24.51 27.17 -2.01
N ARG A 473 -23.50 26.35 -2.35
CA ARG A 473 -22.09 26.79 -2.43
C ARG A 473 -21.73 27.25 -3.84
N TYR A 474 -21.15 28.44 -3.93
CA TYR A 474 -20.89 29.16 -5.20
C TYR A 474 -19.97 28.40 -6.19
N PHE A 475 -19.08 27.56 -5.67
CA PHE A 475 -18.11 26.79 -6.46
C PHE A 475 -18.34 25.27 -6.43
N SER A 476 -19.50 24.84 -5.95
CA SER A 476 -19.94 23.44 -6.01
C SER A 476 -20.25 23.01 -7.46
N LEU A 477 -20.40 21.70 -7.64
CA LEU A 477 -21.02 21.09 -8.80
C LEU A 477 -22.36 20.44 -8.38
N PRO A 478 -23.49 21.16 -8.43
CA PRO A 478 -24.78 20.61 -8.04
C PRO A 478 -25.15 19.40 -8.91
N LEU A 479 -25.31 18.26 -8.25
CA LEU A 479 -25.79 17.03 -8.86
C LEU A 479 -27.30 16.87 -8.65
N SER A 480 -27.91 16.00 -9.45
CA SER A 480 -29.31 15.60 -9.33
C SER A 480 -29.42 14.15 -9.80
N PRO A 481 -30.49 13.42 -9.44
CA PRO A 481 -30.69 12.06 -9.91
C PRO A 481 -30.57 11.93 -11.44
N LEU A 482 -30.06 10.80 -11.91
CA LEU A 482 -29.78 10.47 -13.31
C LEU A 482 -28.78 11.41 -14.01
N ASN A 483 -27.98 12.19 -13.26
CA ASN A 483 -26.86 12.93 -13.82
C ASN A 483 -25.71 11.97 -14.13
N LYS A 484 -25.31 11.88 -15.41
CA LYS A 484 -24.10 11.18 -15.82
C LYS A 484 -22.85 11.90 -15.31
N ILE A 485 -21.93 11.16 -14.70
CA ILE A 485 -20.66 11.67 -14.20
C ILE A 485 -19.47 10.77 -14.52
N VAL A 486 -18.30 11.38 -14.57
CA VAL A 486 -16.99 10.72 -14.55
C VAL A 486 -16.33 11.06 -13.22
N LEU A 487 -15.79 10.05 -12.54
CA LEU A 487 -14.98 10.21 -11.33
C LEU A 487 -13.50 10.05 -11.68
N LEU A 488 -12.69 10.98 -11.20
CA LEU A 488 -11.23 10.88 -11.22
C LEU A 488 -10.72 11.00 -9.78
N VAL A 489 -10.21 9.88 -9.26
CA VAL A 489 -9.63 9.73 -7.92
C VAL A 489 -8.11 9.64 -8.06
N ASN A 490 -7.43 10.69 -7.62
CA ASN A 490 -5.97 10.75 -7.64
C ASN A 490 -5.44 10.49 -6.23
N SER A 491 -4.43 9.64 -6.07
CA SER A 491 -3.59 9.60 -4.87
C SER A 491 -2.32 10.40 -5.07
N TYR A 492 -1.88 11.14 -4.04
CA TYR A 492 -0.63 11.89 -4.05
C TYR A 492 0.61 11.02 -3.84
N THR A 493 0.44 9.76 -3.41
CA THR A 493 1.51 8.77 -3.18
C THR A 493 1.11 7.38 -3.67
N GLN A 494 2.08 6.50 -3.92
CA GLN A 494 1.85 5.20 -4.59
C GLN A 494 1.19 4.11 -3.70
N ASP A 495 0.47 4.48 -2.64
CA ASP A 495 -0.25 3.53 -1.79
C ASP A 495 -1.55 3.04 -2.47
N SER A 496 -1.41 1.94 -3.23
CA SER A 496 -2.51 1.36 -4.01
C SER A 496 -3.66 0.85 -3.13
N MET A 497 -3.37 0.31 -1.93
CA MET A 497 -4.41 -0.21 -1.04
C MET A 497 -5.22 0.92 -0.41
N PHE A 498 -4.56 2.03 -0.03
CA PHE A 498 -5.23 3.25 0.38
C PHE A 498 -6.10 3.83 -0.76
N LEU A 499 -5.54 3.97 -1.97
CA LEU A 499 -6.24 4.48 -3.15
C LEU A 499 -7.51 3.67 -3.46
N TYR A 500 -7.45 2.34 -3.49
CA TYR A 500 -8.63 1.51 -3.76
C TYR A 500 -9.64 1.53 -2.60
N SER A 501 -9.18 1.62 -1.35
CA SER A 501 -10.07 1.77 -0.19
C SER A 501 -10.84 3.10 -0.22
N ALA A 502 -10.16 4.20 -0.54
CA ALA A 502 -10.79 5.51 -0.73
C ALA A 502 -11.74 5.48 -1.95
N THR A 503 -11.32 4.91 -3.08
CA THR A 503 -12.13 4.81 -4.30
C THR A 503 -13.43 4.02 -4.07
N ALA A 504 -13.36 2.88 -3.38
CA ALA A 504 -14.54 2.08 -3.06
C ALA A 504 -15.54 2.83 -2.17
N GLU A 505 -15.04 3.58 -1.18
CA GLU A 505 -15.87 4.43 -0.31
C GLU A 505 -16.45 5.63 -1.07
N ILE A 506 -15.68 6.27 -1.96
CA ILE A 506 -16.16 7.35 -2.84
C ILE A 506 -17.32 6.85 -3.70
N ILE A 507 -17.16 5.73 -4.41
CA ILE A 507 -18.24 5.13 -5.23
C ILE A 507 -19.47 4.82 -4.36
N ARG A 508 -19.28 4.22 -3.17
CA ARG A 508 -20.37 3.90 -2.23
C ARG A 508 -21.12 5.15 -1.74
N GLN A 509 -20.46 6.29 -1.63
CA GLN A 509 -21.05 7.55 -1.20
C GLN A 509 -21.72 8.30 -2.36
N VAL A 510 -21.06 8.37 -3.52
CA VAL A 510 -21.60 9.00 -4.74
C VAL A 510 -22.86 8.28 -5.23
N ASN A 511 -22.91 6.96 -5.16
CA ASN A 511 -24.11 6.17 -5.52
C ASN A 511 -25.36 6.50 -4.66
N LYS A 512 -25.23 7.17 -3.51
CA LYS A 512 -26.37 7.63 -2.70
C LYS A 512 -27.02 8.93 -3.21
N LEU A 513 -26.45 9.53 -4.26
CA LEU A 513 -26.97 10.73 -4.91
C LEU A 513 -27.84 10.41 -6.14
N ASP A 514 -28.14 9.13 -6.37
CA ASP A 514 -28.88 8.58 -7.52
C ASP A 514 -28.31 9.01 -8.90
N VAL A 515 -26.99 9.22 -8.96
CA VAL A 515 -26.24 9.60 -10.18
C VAL A 515 -25.71 8.39 -10.94
N ASP A 516 -25.42 8.58 -12.22
CA ASP A 516 -24.93 7.52 -13.12
C ASP A 516 -23.41 7.65 -13.33
N ILE A 517 -22.64 6.68 -12.82
CA ILE A 517 -21.18 6.70 -12.88
C ILE A 517 -20.72 6.01 -14.17
N GLU A 518 -20.53 6.80 -15.23
CA GLU A 518 -20.11 6.32 -16.54
C GLU A 518 -18.69 5.75 -16.52
N ARG A 519 -17.74 6.46 -15.87
CA ARG A 519 -16.31 6.09 -15.80
C ARG A 519 -15.73 6.39 -14.42
N VAL A 520 -14.80 5.54 -13.98
CA VAL A 520 -13.94 5.78 -12.81
C VAL A 520 -12.48 5.64 -13.23
N PHE A 521 -11.69 6.68 -12.97
CA PHE A 521 -10.24 6.69 -13.12
C PHE A 521 -9.61 6.80 -11.74
N ALA A 522 -8.96 5.73 -11.26
CA ALA A 522 -8.25 5.70 -9.99
C ALA A 522 -6.76 5.48 -10.26
N GLY A 523 -5.89 6.33 -9.71
CA GLY A 523 -4.45 6.23 -9.98
C GLY A 523 -3.59 7.31 -9.32
N ASN A 524 -2.30 7.30 -9.65
CA ASN A 524 -1.32 8.30 -9.24
C ASN A 524 -1.03 9.20 -10.46
N TYR A 525 -1.81 10.27 -10.60
CA TYR A 525 -1.82 11.14 -11.76
C TYR A 525 -1.15 12.50 -11.53
N ILE A 526 -1.10 12.98 -10.28
CA ILE A 526 -0.35 14.16 -9.81
C ILE A 526 0.10 13.90 -8.37
N THR A 527 1.39 14.02 -8.06
CA THR A 527 1.92 13.95 -6.68
C THR A 527 1.65 15.22 -5.88
N SER A 528 1.83 15.14 -4.55
CA SER A 528 2.08 16.32 -3.72
C SER A 528 3.55 16.73 -3.88
N SER A 529 3.86 18.01 -4.05
CA SER A 529 5.26 18.48 -4.20
C SER A 529 6.11 18.33 -2.92
N ARG A 530 5.46 18.03 -1.79
CA ARG A 530 6.07 17.63 -0.51
C ARG A 530 6.07 16.11 -0.27
N GLY A 531 5.42 15.33 -1.13
CA GLY A 531 5.30 13.87 -1.00
C GLY A 531 4.39 13.39 0.15
N GLU A 532 3.58 14.28 0.72
CA GLU A 532 2.57 13.97 1.75
C GLU A 532 1.55 12.94 1.23
N ARG A 533 1.10 12.03 2.12
CA ARG A 533 0.01 11.09 1.80
C ARG A 533 -1.29 11.86 1.61
N GLY A 534 -2.14 11.42 0.68
CA GLY A 534 -3.45 12.03 0.48
C GLY A 534 -4.06 11.71 -0.87
N PHE A 535 -5.19 12.32 -1.15
CA PHE A 535 -5.96 12.09 -2.37
C PHE A 535 -6.77 13.32 -2.80
N THR A 536 -7.28 13.29 -4.03
CA THR A 536 -8.29 14.23 -4.52
C THR A 536 -9.46 13.48 -5.14
N ILE A 537 -10.66 14.06 -5.04
CA ILE A 537 -11.86 13.63 -5.74
C ILE A 537 -12.19 14.71 -6.78
N THR A 538 -12.01 14.41 -8.07
CA THR A 538 -12.58 15.20 -9.18
C THR A 538 -13.91 14.56 -9.60
N ILE A 539 -14.98 15.34 -9.59
CA ILE A 539 -16.29 14.96 -10.18
C ILE A 539 -16.48 15.79 -11.46
N PHE A 540 -16.69 15.13 -12.59
CA PHE A 540 -16.95 15.73 -13.90
C PHE A 540 -18.36 15.38 -14.37
N LYS A 541 -19.16 16.38 -14.74
CA LYS A 541 -20.57 16.23 -15.14
C LYS A 541 -20.72 16.17 -16.65
N VAL A 542 -21.08 14.98 -17.14
CA VAL A 542 -21.29 14.68 -18.55
C VAL A 542 -22.62 15.30 -18.98
N HIS A 543 -22.55 16.40 -19.72
CA HIS A 543 -23.72 17.13 -20.24
C HIS A 543 -23.90 16.95 -21.77
N ASN A 544 -23.00 16.20 -22.41
CA ASN A 544 -23.02 15.78 -23.80
C ASN A 544 -22.26 14.45 -23.88
N ASP A 545 -22.82 13.41 -24.50
CA ASP A 545 -22.17 12.10 -24.63
C ASP A 545 -20.89 12.15 -25.49
N GLU A 546 -20.73 13.16 -26.37
CA GLU A 546 -19.47 13.40 -27.12
C GLU A 546 -18.26 13.57 -26.16
N LEU A 547 -18.48 14.05 -24.93
CA LEU A 547 -17.43 14.16 -23.90
C LEU A 547 -16.90 12.79 -23.47
N LEU A 548 -17.72 11.74 -23.48
CA LEU A 548 -17.28 10.38 -23.22
C LEU A 548 -16.42 9.86 -24.39
N GLU A 549 -16.77 10.14 -25.65
CA GLU A 549 -15.89 9.82 -26.79
C GLU A 549 -14.50 10.46 -26.64
N TRP A 550 -14.42 11.72 -26.20
CA TRP A 550 -13.15 12.41 -26.02
C TRP A 550 -12.34 11.84 -24.84
N ILE A 551 -13.00 11.41 -23.78
CA ILE A 551 -12.37 10.74 -22.62
C ILE A 551 -11.89 9.33 -22.99
N ASP A 552 -12.70 8.54 -23.68
CA ASP A 552 -12.40 7.15 -24.08
C ASP A 552 -11.43 7.06 -25.28
N ALA A 553 -11.26 8.14 -26.05
CA ALA A 553 -10.38 8.16 -27.23
C ALA A 553 -8.95 7.68 -26.91
N PRO A 554 -8.31 6.89 -27.80
CA PRO A 554 -7.02 6.29 -27.52
C PRO A 554 -5.91 7.34 -27.41
N VAL A 555 -5.06 7.17 -26.39
CA VAL A 555 -3.84 7.93 -26.20
C VAL A 555 -2.60 7.03 -26.22
N ASP A 556 -1.45 7.65 -26.42
CA ASP A 556 -0.12 7.05 -26.33
C ASP A 556 0.80 7.99 -25.54
N VAL A 557 0.68 7.88 -24.21
CA VAL A 557 1.39 8.66 -23.18
C VAL A 557 1.70 7.75 -22.00
N GLU A 558 2.61 8.18 -21.12
CA GLU A 558 3.09 7.39 -19.99
C GLU A 558 2.04 7.23 -18.87
N ALA A 559 1.33 8.32 -18.54
CA ALA A 559 0.58 8.46 -17.28
C ALA A 559 -0.96 8.41 -17.41
N TRP A 560 -1.51 8.11 -18.59
CA TRP A 560 -2.96 7.99 -18.77
C TRP A 560 -3.38 6.54 -19.11
N HIS A 561 -3.67 5.78 -18.06
CA HIS A 561 -4.06 4.36 -18.14
C HIS A 561 -5.54 4.12 -18.55
N GLY A 562 -6.25 5.16 -18.99
CA GLY A 562 -7.71 5.18 -19.17
C GLY A 562 -8.30 4.35 -20.32
N LYS A 563 -7.66 3.27 -20.76
CA LYS A 563 -8.23 2.28 -21.70
C LYS A 563 -9.02 1.16 -20.98
N GLU A 564 -8.81 0.98 -19.68
CA GLU A 564 -9.32 -0.18 -18.91
C GLU A 564 -10.39 0.22 -17.89
N CYS A 565 -11.35 1.05 -18.29
CA CYS A 565 -12.39 1.55 -17.40
C CYS A 565 -13.52 0.51 -17.19
N GLY A 566 -13.35 -0.38 -16.21
CA GLY A 566 -14.31 -1.44 -15.89
C GLY A 566 -15.53 -0.94 -15.11
N GLN A 567 -16.74 -1.19 -15.63
CA GLN A 567 -18.01 -0.84 -14.97
C GLN A 567 -18.47 -1.87 -13.90
N VAL A 568 -17.89 -3.07 -13.85
CA VAL A 568 -18.36 -4.17 -12.99
C VAL A 568 -17.16 -4.91 -12.35
N PRO A 569 -17.19 -5.24 -11.04
CA PRO A 569 -16.17 -6.07 -10.41
C PRO A 569 -16.06 -7.48 -11.02
N SER A 570 -14.89 -7.82 -11.56
CA SER A 570 -14.62 -9.12 -12.19
C SER A 570 -14.33 -10.22 -11.15
N ILE A 571 -15.33 -10.57 -10.34
CA ILE A 571 -15.22 -11.58 -9.28
C ILE A 571 -15.35 -12.98 -9.88
N MET A 572 -14.22 -13.63 -10.18
CA MET A 572 -14.20 -15.06 -10.44
C MET A 572 -14.57 -15.83 -9.16
N LYS A 573 -15.70 -16.56 -9.18
CA LYS A 573 -16.00 -17.53 -8.13
C LYS A 573 -15.04 -18.70 -8.27
N SER A 574 -14.25 -18.96 -7.22
CA SER A 574 -13.35 -20.11 -7.19
C SER A 574 -14.11 -21.42 -7.37
N ILE A 575 -13.54 -22.36 -8.13
CA ILE A 575 -14.08 -23.71 -8.25
C ILE A 575 -13.80 -24.43 -6.93
N THR A 576 -14.80 -24.45 -6.04
CA THR A 576 -14.74 -25.23 -4.81
C THR A 576 -14.66 -26.72 -5.16
N MET A 577 -13.45 -27.28 -5.17
CA MET A 577 -13.30 -28.73 -5.11
C MET A 577 -13.97 -29.20 -3.82
N ILE A 578 -14.99 -30.06 -3.94
CA ILE A 578 -15.62 -30.69 -2.80
C ILE A 578 -14.55 -31.53 -2.12
N SER A 579 -14.11 -31.11 -0.93
CA SER A 579 -13.16 -31.88 -0.15
C SER A 579 -13.74 -33.26 0.13
N LYS A 580 -13.02 -34.31 -0.28
CA LYS A 580 -13.44 -35.68 0.02
C LYS A 580 -13.49 -35.84 1.54
N PRO A 581 -14.53 -36.48 2.10
CA PRO A 581 -14.56 -36.77 3.53
C PRO A 581 -13.32 -37.59 3.89
N ILE A 582 -12.67 -37.24 5.00
CA ILE A 582 -11.50 -37.97 5.51
C ILE A 582 -11.97 -39.40 5.84
N GLU A 583 -11.42 -40.39 5.17
CA GLU A 583 -11.65 -41.78 5.54
C GLU A 583 -10.80 -42.14 6.77
N PRO A 584 -11.36 -42.85 7.77
CA PRO A 584 -10.57 -43.32 8.90
C PRO A 584 -9.56 -44.37 8.43
N PHE A 585 -8.32 -44.29 8.92
CA PHE A 585 -7.26 -45.24 8.57
C PHE A 585 -6.36 -45.53 9.78
N GLY A 586 -5.59 -46.61 9.73
CA GLY A 586 -4.79 -47.06 10.87
C GLY A 586 -5.65 -47.55 12.05
N PRO A 587 -5.05 -47.73 13.24
CA PRO A 587 -5.73 -48.21 14.44
C PRO A 587 -6.86 -47.28 14.90
N SER A 588 -8.00 -47.87 15.25
CA SER A 588 -9.09 -47.18 15.94
C SER A 588 -8.74 -46.90 17.40
N PHE A 589 -9.38 -45.89 17.99
CA PHE A 589 -9.26 -45.64 19.43
C PHE A 589 -10.08 -46.68 20.23
N PRO A 590 -9.65 -47.03 21.45
CA PRO A 590 -10.51 -47.74 22.40
C PRO A 590 -11.79 -46.94 22.68
N PRO A 591 -12.98 -47.57 22.84
CA PRO A 591 -14.25 -46.84 22.95
C PRO A 591 -14.34 -45.86 24.13
N ASP A 592 -13.62 -46.14 25.23
CA ASP A 592 -13.54 -45.24 26.38
C ASP A 592 -12.60 -44.04 26.14
N ILE A 593 -11.71 -44.11 25.15
CA ILE A 593 -10.85 -43.01 24.71
C ILE A 593 -11.56 -42.21 23.61
N GLU A 594 -12.20 -42.87 22.64
CA GLU A 594 -13.02 -42.24 21.58
C GLU A 594 -14.04 -41.25 22.17
N THR A 595 -14.70 -41.64 23.26
CA THR A 595 -15.67 -40.82 23.99
C THR A 595 -15.05 -39.71 24.86
N LYS A 596 -13.78 -39.82 25.27
CA LYS A 596 -13.07 -38.78 26.06
C LYS A 596 -12.38 -37.72 25.19
N LEU A 597 -11.92 -38.07 23.99
CA LEU A 597 -11.18 -37.17 23.09
C LEU A 597 -11.90 -35.83 22.82
N PRO A 598 -13.23 -35.77 22.57
CA PRO A 598 -13.96 -34.51 22.44
C PRO A 598 -13.84 -33.60 23.67
N HIS A 599 -13.84 -34.18 24.87
CA HIS A 599 -13.72 -33.41 26.12
C HIS A 599 -12.29 -32.87 26.31
N ILE A 600 -11.27 -33.68 26.04
CA ILE A 600 -9.86 -33.27 26.11
C ILE A 600 -9.58 -32.15 25.09
N LEU A 601 -10.03 -32.32 23.84
CA LEU A 601 -9.89 -31.30 22.79
C LEU A 601 -10.57 -29.98 23.17
N ASN A 602 -11.79 -30.04 23.74
CA ASN A 602 -12.47 -28.84 24.24
C ASN A 602 -11.67 -28.13 25.34
N TYR A 603 -11.07 -28.89 26.25
CA TYR A 603 -10.28 -28.35 27.36
C TYR A 603 -9.01 -27.65 26.86
N VAL A 604 -8.28 -28.28 25.93
CA VAL A 604 -7.12 -27.68 25.24
C VAL A 604 -7.51 -26.39 24.49
N CYS A 605 -8.61 -26.41 23.72
CA CYS A 605 -9.08 -25.22 23.00
C CYS A 605 -9.42 -24.07 23.95
N ARG A 606 -10.09 -24.36 25.08
CA ARG A 606 -10.43 -23.33 26.10
C ARG A 606 -9.18 -22.79 26.79
N ALA A 607 -8.19 -23.63 27.09
CA ALA A 607 -6.92 -23.19 27.69
C ALA A 607 -6.15 -22.24 26.76
N ILE A 608 -6.08 -22.53 25.47
CA ILE A 608 -5.46 -21.66 24.46
C ILE A 608 -6.21 -20.32 24.33
N LEU A 609 -7.55 -20.35 24.24
CA LEU A 609 -8.37 -19.15 24.15
C LEU A 609 -8.21 -18.24 25.39
N ALA A 610 -8.04 -18.82 26.58
CA ALA A 610 -7.85 -18.07 27.82
C ALA A 610 -6.50 -17.31 27.90
N VAL A 611 -5.52 -17.65 27.07
CA VAL A 611 -4.18 -17.04 27.08
C VAL A 611 -3.84 -16.22 25.82
N GLU A 612 -4.78 -16.00 24.91
CA GLU A 612 -4.57 -15.26 23.65
C GLU A 612 -3.81 -13.94 23.86
N THR A 613 -4.28 -13.11 24.81
CA THR A 613 -3.68 -11.82 25.15
C THR A 613 -2.24 -11.97 25.66
N LEU A 614 -1.96 -13.00 26.49
CA LEU A 614 -0.62 -13.27 27.01
C LEU A 614 0.34 -13.71 25.89
N LEU A 615 -0.09 -14.62 25.02
CA LEU A 615 0.68 -15.05 23.85
C LEU A 615 1.01 -13.86 22.92
N ASN A 616 0.08 -12.90 22.76
CA ASN A 616 0.32 -11.65 22.04
C ASN A 616 1.26 -10.65 22.77
N THR A 617 1.58 -10.85 24.06
CA THR A 617 2.64 -10.06 24.73
C THR A 617 4.05 -10.62 24.54
N TYR A 618 4.17 -11.88 24.09
CA TYR A 618 5.45 -12.56 23.85
C TYR A 618 5.89 -12.53 22.36
N ASP A 619 5.03 -12.02 21.47
CA ASP A 619 5.32 -11.76 20.05
C ASP A 619 5.55 -10.26 19.81
N LEU A 620 6.66 -9.90 19.15
CA LEU A 620 6.96 -8.52 18.74
C LEU A 620 5.85 -7.90 17.88
N ASN A 621 5.18 -8.71 17.06
CA ASN A 621 4.14 -8.28 16.13
C ASN A 621 2.72 -8.34 16.75
N ARG A 622 2.60 -8.85 17.99
CA ARG A 622 1.37 -8.92 18.79
C ARG A 622 0.16 -9.61 18.11
N TYR A 623 0.37 -10.55 17.19
CA TYR A 623 -0.70 -11.29 16.50
C TYR A 623 -0.59 -12.81 16.56
N VAL A 624 0.57 -13.38 16.93
CA VAL A 624 0.77 -14.85 16.96
C VAL A 624 -0.23 -15.53 17.89
N GLY A 625 -0.46 -14.98 19.09
CA GLY A 625 -1.46 -15.47 20.04
C GLY A 625 -2.87 -15.48 19.44
N SER A 626 -3.26 -14.40 18.78
CA SER A 626 -4.55 -14.30 18.08
C SER A 626 -4.68 -15.27 16.90
N ALA A 627 -3.58 -15.61 16.22
CA ALA A 627 -3.60 -16.64 15.17
C ALA A 627 -3.87 -18.02 15.76
N ILE A 628 -3.18 -18.38 16.85
CA ILE A 628 -3.36 -19.66 17.57
C ILE A 628 -4.78 -19.76 18.18
N ALA A 629 -5.30 -18.65 18.72
CA ALA A 629 -6.66 -18.56 19.25
C ALA A 629 -7.74 -18.78 18.18
N ARG A 630 -7.55 -18.29 16.94
CA ARG A 630 -8.48 -18.59 15.82
C ARG A 630 -8.53 -20.08 15.51
N GLY A 631 -7.38 -20.77 15.47
CA GLY A 631 -7.32 -22.22 15.30
C GLY A 631 -8.03 -22.99 16.41
N ALA A 632 -7.80 -22.62 17.68
CA ALA A 632 -8.48 -23.21 18.83
C ALA A 632 -10.00 -22.95 18.82
N SER A 633 -10.45 -21.76 18.39
CA SER A 633 -11.86 -21.44 18.21
C SER A 633 -12.52 -22.32 17.14
N ALA A 634 -11.87 -22.50 15.99
CA ALA A 634 -12.37 -23.35 14.91
C ALA A 634 -12.50 -24.82 15.33
N LEU A 635 -11.47 -25.40 15.96
CA LEU A 635 -11.52 -26.73 16.56
C LEU A 635 -12.66 -26.87 17.58
N GLY A 636 -12.82 -25.87 18.46
CA GLY A 636 -13.91 -25.81 19.43
C GLY A 636 -15.31 -25.78 18.79
N GLN A 637 -15.47 -25.21 17.60
CA GLN A 637 -16.74 -25.19 16.85
C GLN A 637 -17.06 -26.52 16.15
N ILE A 638 -16.06 -27.17 15.53
CA ILE A 638 -16.20 -28.52 14.96
C ILE A 638 -16.56 -29.52 16.07
N ASN A 639 -15.93 -29.38 17.24
CA ASN A 639 -16.21 -30.19 18.41
C ASN A 639 -17.63 -29.98 18.98
N LYS A 640 -18.05 -28.71 19.17
CA LYS A 640 -19.43 -28.37 19.59
C LYS A 640 -20.52 -28.85 18.61
N THR A 641 -20.19 -29.08 17.35
CA THR A 641 -21.13 -29.58 16.34
C THR A 641 -21.07 -31.11 16.15
N ASN A 642 -20.37 -31.83 17.04
CA ASN A 642 -20.15 -33.28 16.98
C ASN A 642 -19.57 -33.75 15.63
N LYS A 643 -18.72 -32.93 15.01
CA LYS A 643 -18.08 -33.22 13.72
C LYS A 643 -16.65 -33.76 13.84
N VAL A 644 -16.12 -33.92 15.06
CA VAL A 644 -14.76 -34.43 15.30
C VAL A 644 -14.72 -35.94 15.07
N ASP A 645 -13.85 -36.39 14.17
CA ASP A 645 -13.79 -37.79 13.73
C ASP A 645 -12.81 -38.63 14.58
N CYS A 646 -13.26 -39.00 15.77
CA CYS A 646 -12.53 -39.85 16.70
C CYS A 646 -12.46 -41.35 16.30
N ARG A 647 -12.87 -41.76 15.08
CA ARG A 647 -12.92 -43.19 14.70
C ARG A 647 -11.54 -43.82 14.54
N SER A 648 -10.50 -43.05 14.21
CA SER A 648 -9.10 -43.49 14.23
C SER A 648 -8.14 -42.34 14.51
N ALA A 649 -6.90 -42.65 14.90
CA ALA A 649 -5.89 -41.62 15.14
C ALA A 649 -5.56 -40.82 13.88
N TYR A 650 -5.58 -41.47 12.70
CA TYR A 650 -5.43 -40.78 11.41
C TYR A 650 -6.52 -39.74 11.19
N SER A 651 -7.81 -40.10 11.31
CA SER A 651 -8.90 -39.16 11.01
C SER A 651 -8.91 -37.97 11.96
N PHE A 652 -8.70 -38.23 13.26
CA PHE A 652 -8.64 -37.22 14.30
C PHE A 652 -7.49 -36.22 14.05
N LEU A 653 -6.27 -36.71 13.86
CA LEU A 653 -5.09 -35.84 13.64
C LEU A 653 -5.15 -35.13 12.29
N LYS A 654 -5.62 -35.79 11.22
CA LYS A 654 -5.78 -35.18 9.89
C LYS A 654 -6.83 -34.07 9.91
N GLN A 655 -7.92 -34.25 10.63
CA GLN A 655 -8.94 -33.21 10.77
C GLN A 655 -8.43 -32.02 11.59
N ILE A 656 -7.65 -32.25 12.64
CA ILE A 656 -6.99 -31.16 13.38
C ILE A 656 -6.05 -30.37 12.45
N SER A 657 -5.20 -31.06 11.69
CA SER A 657 -4.30 -30.47 10.69
C SER A 657 -5.03 -29.53 9.73
N VAL A 658 -6.08 -30.03 9.03
CA VAL A 658 -6.86 -29.24 8.08
C VAL A 658 -7.57 -28.07 8.75
N THR A 659 -8.15 -28.26 9.94
CA THR A 659 -8.86 -27.19 10.65
C THR A 659 -7.93 -26.04 11.01
N LEU A 660 -6.70 -26.35 11.47
CA LEU A 660 -5.72 -25.32 11.80
C LEU A 660 -5.20 -24.62 10.55
N GLU A 661 -4.92 -25.36 9.47
CA GLU A 661 -4.52 -24.80 8.16
C GLU A 661 -5.56 -23.83 7.59
N GLU A 662 -6.84 -24.19 7.58
CA GLU A 662 -7.94 -23.37 7.03
C GLU A 662 -8.25 -22.12 7.87
N ASN A 663 -7.93 -22.10 9.17
CA ASN A 663 -8.39 -21.05 10.11
C ASN A 663 -7.25 -20.21 10.73
N MET A 664 -5.98 -20.55 10.50
CA MET A 664 -4.82 -19.83 11.02
C MET A 664 -4.00 -19.18 9.90
N ASN A 665 -4.02 -17.85 9.83
CA ASN A 665 -3.27 -17.10 8.82
C ASN A 665 -1.75 -17.23 9.01
N GLY A 666 -1.01 -17.24 7.90
CA GLY A 666 0.45 -17.15 7.87
C GLY A 666 1.18 -18.43 8.26
N ALA A 667 2.50 -18.34 8.42
CA ALA A 667 3.38 -19.50 8.62
C ALA A 667 2.99 -20.35 9.86
N ILE A 668 2.41 -19.73 10.89
CA ILE A 668 2.03 -20.41 12.14
C ILE A 668 0.96 -21.49 11.86
N GLY A 669 -0.02 -21.20 11.00
CA GLY A 669 -1.04 -22.17 10.59
C GLY A 669 -0.45 -23.36 9.84
N ALA A 670 0.46 -23.08 8.90
CA ALA A 670 1.19 -24.12 8.17
C ALA A 670 2.08 -24.97 9.10
N LEU A 671 2.75 -24.37 10.09
CA LEU A 671 3.60 -25.10 11.04
C LEU A 671 2.79 -26.09 11.90
N TYR A 672 1.66 -25.67 12.48
CA TYR A 672 0.79 -26.61 13.21
C TYR A 672 0.11 -27.62 12.27
N GLY A 673 -0.32 -27.19 11.08
CA GLY A 673 -0.84 -28.06 10.03
C GLY A 673 0.13 -29.20 9.69
N LEU A 674 1.42 -28.89 9.50
CA LEU A 674 2.51 -29.83 9.22
C LEU A 674 2.77 -30.82 10.37
N VAL A 675 2.71 -30.37 11.64
CA VAL A 675 2.85 -31.25 12.82
C VAL A 675 1.75 -32.30 12.83
N PHE A 676 0.49 -31.85 12.79
CA PHE A 676 -0.66 -32.75 12.86
C PHE A 676 -0.81 -33.59 11.58
N GLN A 677 -0.35 -33.10 10.42
CA GLN A 677 -0.27 -33.87 9.18
C GLN A 677 0.74 -35.02 9.31
N GLY A 678 1.98 -34.74 9.74
CA GLY A 678 3.01 -35.76 9.90
C GLY A 678 2.66 -36.80 10.97
N ALA A 679 1.98 -36.35 12.03
CA ALA A 679 1.46 -37.22 13.06
C ALA A 679 0.31 -38.12 12.57
N ALA A 680 -0.59 -37.61 11.71
CA ALA A 680 -1.59 -38.44 11.04
C ALA A 680 -0.93 -39.44 10.07
N GLU A 681 -0.01 -38.99 9.22
CA GLU A 681 0.67 -39.78 8.19
C GLU A 681 1.42 -40.99 8.77
N ALA A 682 1.97 -40.91 9.99
CA ALA A 682 2.58 -42.04 10.67
C ALA A 682 1.62 -43.24 10.86
N PHE A 683 0.31 -42.98 11.05
CA PHE A 683 -0.69 -44.04 11.17
C PHE A 683 -1.10 -44.67 9.83
N LEU A 684 -0.69 -44.12 8.68
CA LEU A 684 -0.87 -44.75 7.36
C LEU A 684 -0.01 -46.01 7.17
N CYS A 685 0.99 -46.23 8.03
CA CYS A 685 1.80 -47.44 8.04
C CYS A 685 1.07 -48.68 8.59
N PHE A 686 -0.12 -48.52 9.20
CA PHE A 686 -0.83 -49.58 9.92
C PHE A 686 -2.20 -49.88 9.29
N SER A 687 -2.66 -51.13 9.39
CA SER A 687 -4.01 -51.49 8.95
C SER A 687 -5.09 -51.09 9.97
N ARG A 688 -6.36 -51.02 9.54
CA ARG A 688 -7.53 -50.82 10.41
C ARG A 688 -7.77 -51.96 11.44
N PHE A 689 -6.95 -53.01 11.43
CA PHE A 689 -7.10 -54.21 12.27
C PHE A 689 -5.95 -54.41 13.29
N VAL A 690 -5.13 -53.38 13.51
CA VAL A 690 -4.10 -53.37 14.55
C VAL A 690 -4.65 -52.63 15.77
N ASP A 691 -4.41 -53.14 16.97
CA ASP A 691 -4.73 -52.44 18.22
C ASP A 691 -3.78 -51.25 18.44
N MET A 692 -4.23 -50.25 19.23
CA MET A 692 -3.47 -49.03 19.49
C MET A 692 -2.39 -49.26 20.56
N GLU A 693 -1.12 -49.34 20.16
CA GLU A 693 0.01 -49.50 21.08
C GLU A 693 0.77 -48.18 21.35
N PRO A 694 1.35 -47.95 22.56
CA PRO A 694 1.96 -46.67 22.92
C PRO A 694 3.05 -46.17 21.97
N TRP A 695 3.91 -47.06 21.45
CA TRP A 695 5.03 -46.67 20.57
C TRP A 695 4.58 -46.02 19.25
N MET A 696 3.34 -46.28 18.81
CA MET A 696 2.75 -45.65 17.62
C MET A 696 2.60 -44.13 17.80
N TRP A 697 2.35 -43.65 19.02
CA TRP A 697 2.31 -42.22 19.35
C TRP A 697 3.70 -41.58 19.34
N GLY A 698 4.74 -42.35 19.68
CA GLY A 698 6.14 -41.95 19.50
C GLY A 698 6.46 -41.71 18.03
N MET A 699 6.08 -42.64 17.15
CA MET A 699 6.23 -42.49 15.69
C MET A 699 5.40 -41.33 15.13
N ALA A 700 4.19 -41.08 15.65
CA ALA A 700 3.37 -39.95 15.23
C ALA A 700 4.01 -38.60 15.58
N LEU A 701 4.50 -38.44 16.81
CA LEU A 701 5.22 -37.24 17.23
C LEU A 701 6.54 -37.06 16.45
N GLU A 702 7.27 -38.15 16.16
CA GLU A 702 8.44 -38.11 15.26
C GLU A 702 8.06 -37.68 13.83
N GLY A 703 6.92 -38.14 13.29
CA GLY A 703 6.40 -37.70 11.99
C GLY A 703 6.11 -36.20 11.94
N GLY A 704 5.45 -35.66 12.96
CA GLY A 704 5.18 -34.23 13.08
C GLY A 704 6.44 -33.37 13.22
N VAL A 705 7.39 -33.79 14.07
CA VAL A 705 8.69 -33.14 14.24
C VAL A 705 9.53 -33.20 12.96
N LYS A 706 9.53 -34.35 12.26
CA LYS A 706 10.22 -34.52 10.98
C LYS A 706 9.67 -33.56 9.92
N ASN A 707 8.35 -33.39 9.83
CA ASN A 707 7.75 -32.44 8.89
C ASN A 707 8.14 -30.98 9.21
N LEU A 708 8.21 -30.59 10.49
CA LEU A 708 8.74 -29.27 10.89
C LEU A 708 10.21 -29.07 10.47
N ILE A 709 11.07 -30.06 10.72
CA ILE A 709 12.50 -30.00 10.36
C ILE A 709 12.68 -29.96 8.84
N CYS A 710 11.94 -30.79 8.09
CA CYS A 710 12.08 -30.88 6.63
C CYS A 710 11.50 -29.67 5.88
N PHE A 711 10.28 -29.24 6.21
CA PHE A 711 9.59 -28.17 5.48
C PHE A 711 9.86 -26.78 6.06
N GLY A 712 9.93 -26.65 7.40
CA GLY A 712 10.31 -25.41 8.07
C GLY A 712 11.81 -25.14 8.09
N LYS A 713 12.65 -26.13 7.74
CA LYS A 713 14.13 -26.11 7.85
C LYS A 713 14.66 -25.86 9.26
N LEU A 714 13.81 -26.08 10.27
CA LEU A 714 14.07 -25.78 11.68
C LEU A 714 14.99 -26.83 12.34
N LYS A 715 15.66 -26.40 13.41
CA LYS A 715 16.46 -27.21 14.32
C LYS A 715 16.11 -26.85 15.76
N GLU A 716 16.51 -27.70 16.69
CA GLU A 716 16.57 -27.34 18.11
C GLU A 716 17.67 -26.29 18.32
N GLY A 717 17.36 -25.26 19.11
CA GLY A 717 18.19 -24.07 19.29
C GLY A 717 17.77 -22.87 18.42
N ASP A 718 16.91 -23.05 17.41
CA ASP A 718 16.45 -21.97 16.52
C ASP A 718 15.40 -21.04 17.17
N CYS A 719 15.03 -21.28 18.44
CA CYS A 719 13.97 -20.58 19.17
C CYS A 719 12.60 -20.72 18.50
N THR A 720 12.03 -21.92 18.60
CA THR A 720 10.72 -22.30 18.03
C THR A 720 9.99 -23.34 18.89
N LEU A 721 8.75 -23.70 18.49
CA LEU A 721 7.96 -24.75 19.15
C LEU A 721 8.65 -26.13 19.19
N LEU A 722 9.64 -26.40 18.32
CA LEU A 722 10.47 -27.61 18.40
C LEU A 722 11.19 -27.73 19.74
N ASP A 723 11.66 -26.61 20.29
CA ASP A 723 12.44 -26.60 21.54
C ASP A 723 11.63 -27.12 22.73
N ALA A 724 10.30 -26.98 22.71
CA ALA A 724 9.39 -27.57 23.71
C ALA A 724 8.78 -28.93 23.28
N LEU A 725 8.88 -29.32 22.00
CA LEU A 725 8.25 -30.53 21.46
C LEU A 725 9.22 -31.73 21.36
N VAL A 726 10.51 -31.49 21.08
CA VAL A 726 11.51 -32.56 20.95
C VAL A 726 11.95 -33.16 22.30
N PRO A 727 12.15 -32.39 23.40
CA PRO A 727 12.47 -32.95 24.71
C PRO A 727 11.44 -33.98 25.22
N PRO A 728 10.11 -33.70 25.27
CA PRO A 728 9.13 -34.70 25.68
C PRO A 728 9.06 -35.88 24.71
N LEU A 729 9.28 -35.68 23.40
CA LEU A 729 9.31 -36.80 22.44
C LEU A 729 10.46 -37.78 22.73
N ARG A 730 11.68 -37.28 22.94
CA ARG A 730 12.83 -38.13 23.33
C ARG A 730 12.56 -38.89 24.62
N LYS A 731 11.95 -38.22 25.59
CA LYS A 731 11.56 -38.79 26.88
C LYS A 731 10.51 -39.89 26.72
N TYR A 732 9.47 -39.66 25.91
CA TYR A 732 8.43 -40.62 25.57
C TYR A 732 9.03 -41.88 24.94
N ASN A 733 9.80 -41.72 23.86
CA ASN A 733 10.36 -42.84 23.11
C ASN A 733 11.34 -43.65 24.00
N LYS A 734 12.09 -43.01 24.91
CA LYS A 734 12.93 -43.70 25.89
C LYS A 734 12.15 -44.49 26.94
N LEU A 735 10.99 -44.00 27.41
CA LEU A 735 10.14 -44.69 28.37
C LEU A 735 9.41 -45.88 27.73
N VAL A 736 8.96 -45.74 26.48
CA VAL A 736 8.26 -46.82 25.76
C VAL A 736 9.22 -47.89 25.23
N SER A 737 10.48 -47.55 24.93
CA SER A 737 11.48 -48.51 24.42
C SER A 737 12.21 -49.32 25.50
N SER A 738 11.91 -49.14 26.79
CA SER A 738 12.55 -49.92 27.86
C SER A 738 11.79 -51.22 28.15
N GLU A 739 12.46 -52.37 28.03
CA GLU A 739 11.90 -53.74 28.15
C GLU A 739 11.32 -54.12 29.53
N SER A 740 11.21 -53.17 30.46
CA SER A 740 10.53 -53.39 31.75
C SER A 740 9.01 -53.37 31.55
N GLU A 741 8.28 -54.21 32.30
CA GLU A 741 6.80 -54.20 32.40
C GLU A 741 6.26 -52.96 33.16
N VAL A 742 6.68 -51.76 32.76
CA VAL A 742 6.16 -50.51 33.28
C VAL A 742 4.78 -50.29 32.69
N VAL A 743 3.74 -50.54 33.49
CA VAL A 743 2.39 -50.06 33.20
C VAL A 743 2.44 -48.54 33.17
N LEU A 744 2.41 -47.97 31.96
CA LEU A 744 2.47 -46.52 31.73
C LEU A 744 1.15 -45.86 32.16
N ASP A 745 1.04 -45.54 33.45
CA ASP A 745 0.00 -44.66 33.96
C ASP A 745 0.11 -43.28 33.27
N GLY A 746 -0.98 -42.84 32.66
CA GLY A 746 -1.03 -41.63 31.86
C GLY A 746 -0.78 -40.36 32.65
N VAL A 747 -1.13 -40.30 33.94
CA VAL A 747 -0.94 -39.09 34.76
C VAL A 747 0.54 -38.87 35.12
N PRO A 748 1.29 -39.85 35.68
CA PRO A 748 2.74 -39.75 35.85
C PRO A 748 3.48 -39.48 34.54
N LEU A 749 3.12 -40.18 33.45
CA LEU A 749 3.73 -39.98 32.13
C LEU A 749 3.56 -38.52 31.66
N MET A 750 2.34 -37.99 31.69
CA MET A 750 2.07 -36.61 31.28
C MET A 750 2.73 -35.56 32.18
N ILE A 751 2.99 -35.85 33.46
CA ILE A 751 3.80 -34.99 34.34
C ILE A 751 5.26 -34.96 33.85
N GLU A 752 5.85 -36.11 33.52
CA GLU A 752 7.22 -36.17 33.01
C GLU A 752 7.36 -35.45 31.66
N LEU A 753 6.42 -35.65 30.73
CA LEU A 753 6.42 -34.95 29.43
C LEU A 753 6.23 -33.43 29.60
N LEU A 754 5.32 -32.98 30.47
CA LEU A 754 5.13 -31.55 30.75
C LEU A 754 6.39 -30.90 31.35
N ASN A 755 7.15 -31.64 32.16
CA ASN A 755 8.40 -31.13 32.73
C ASN A 755 9.48 -30.96 31.65
N GLU A 756 9.67 -31.92 30.75
CA GLU A 756 10.59 -31.79 29.62
C GLU A 756 10.17 -30.65 28.67
N ALA A 757 8.87 -30.53 28.36
CA ALA A 757 8.34 -29.43 27.56
C ALA A 757 8.59 -28.06 28.22
N LYS A 758 8.47 -27.97 29.56
CA LYS A 758 8.78 -26.75 30.32
C LYS A 758 10.29 -26.44 30.36
N LEU A 759 11.16 -27.45 30.40
CA LEU A 759 12.61 -27.23 30.28
C LEU A 759 12.96 -26.68 28.88
N GLY A 760 12.37 -27.28 27.84
CA GLY A 760 12.46 -26.83 26.46
C GLY A 760 12.01 -25.37 26.27
N MET A 761 10.77 -25.06 26.66
CA MET A 761 10.21 -23.70 26.62
C MET A 761 11.05 -22.69 27.40
N ASN A 762 11.52 -23.02 28.61
CA ASN A 762 12.36 -22.10 29.39
C ASN A 762 13.77 -21.91 28.79
N SER A 763 14.25 -22.82 27.93
CA SER A 763 15.49 -22.62 27.19
C SER A 763 15.34 -21.54 26.10
N THR A 764 14.17 -21.42 25.47
CA THR A 764 13.90 -20.40 24.43
C THR A 764 14.12 -18.98 24.92
N ARG A 765 13.82 -18.69 26.20
CA ARG A 765 14.07 -17.39 26.86
C ARG A 765 15.49 -16.85 26.73
N LYS A 766 16.47 -17.72 26.43
CA LYS A 766 17.90 -17.40 26.28
C LYS A 766 18.40 -17.49 24.84
N MET A 767 17.56 -17.95 23.92
CA MET A 767 17.83 -18.03 22.48
C MET A 767 17.47 -16.71 21.79
N ARG A 768 17.65 -16.63 20.47
CA ARG A 768 17.27 -15.47 19.65
C ARG A 768 16.77 -15.93 18.29
N SER A 769 15.61 -15.43 17.89
CA SER A 769 15.10 -15.50 16.52
C SER A 769 14.43 -14.17 16.15
N GLN A 770 14.17 -13.94 14.86
CA GLN A 770 13.86 -12.61 14.31
C GLN A 770 12.61 -11.93 14.90
N ASN A 771 11.65 -12.70 15.43
CA ASN A 771 10.39 -12.20 15.99
C ASN A 771 10.27 -12.42 17.52
N HIS A 772 11.31 -12.92 18.17
CA HIS A 772 11.30 -13.32 19.58
C HIS A 772 11.73 -12.20 20.53
N ILE A 773 10.96 -11.98 21.60
CA ILE A 773 11.28 -11.01 22.66
C ILE A 773 12.28 -11.64 23.64
N PRO A 774 13.54 -11.15 23.72
CA PRO A 774 14.56 -11.79 24.57
C PRO A 774 14.18 -11.78 26.05
N GLY A 775 14.32 -12.93 26.71
CA GLY A 775 13.96 -13.14 28.11
C GLY A 775 12.54 -13.69 28.31
N GLU A 776 11.63 -13.45 27.38
CA GLU A 776 10.29 -14.07 27.36
C GLU A 776 10.29 -15.42 26.62
N PRO A 777 9.28 -16.31 26.79
CA PRO A 777 9.30 -17.62 26.15
C PRO A 777 8.81 -17.50 24.70
N GLU A 778 9.32 -18.35 23.81
CA GLU A 778 8.80 -18.42 22.44
C GLU A 778 7.31 -18.85 22.46
N VAL A 779 6.49 -18.18 21.66
CA VAL A 779 5.02 -18.26 21.73
C VAL A 779 4.51 -19.65 21.36
N GLY A 780 5.10 -20.28 20.35
CA GLY A 780 4.85 -21.68 19.99
C GLY A 780 5.31 -22.66 21.07
N ALA A 781 6.53 -22.49 21.59
CA ALA A 781 7.06 -23.31 22.69
C ALA A 781 6.21 -23.20 23.97
N TYR A 782 5.73 -22.01 24.31
CA TYR A 782 4.80 -21.77 25.41
C TYR A 782 3.45 -22.43 25.13
N THR A 783 2.92 -22.32 23.90
CA THR A 783 1.69 -23.01 23.46
C THR A 783 1.80 -24.53 23.59
N VAL A 784 2.95 -25.14 23.26
CA VAL A 784 3.19 -26.58 23.49
C VAL A 784 3.06 -26.93 24.98
N THR A 785 3.63 -26.12 25.89
CA THR A 785 3.48 -26.37 27.34
C THR A 785 2.04 -26.20 27.84
N ILE A 786 1.27 -25.28 27.26
CA ILE A 786 -0.16 -25.12 27.55
C ILE A 786 -0.93 -26.37 27.10
N VAL A 787 -0.65 -26.90 25.91
CA VAL A 787 -1.28 -28.14 25.41
C VAL A 787 -0.98 -29.33 26.33
N PHE A 788 0.29 -29.57 26.69
CA PHE A 788 0.64 -30.65 27.62
C PHE A 788 -0.03 -30.47 29.01
N SER A 789 -0.09 -29.24 29.52
CA SER A 789 -0.71 -28.97 30.83
C SER A 789 -2.24 -29.09 30.80
N ALA A 790 -2.87 -28.71 29.69
CA ALA A 790 -4.30 -28.84 29.49
C ALA A 790 -4.74 -30.30 29.30
N ILE A 791 -3.95 -31.11 28.59
CA ILE A 791 -4.18 -32.56 28.51
C ILE A 791 -4.01 -33.19 29.91
N LEU A 792 -2.96 -32.83 30.66
CA LEU A 792 -2.71 -33.34 32.01
C LEU A 792 -3.88 -33.05 32.97
N GLU A 793 -4.44 -31.84 32.99
CA GLU A 793 -5.62 -31.56 33.83
C GLU A 793 -6.92 -32.19 33.30
N ALA A 794 -7.05 -32.42 31.99
CA ALA A 794 -8.21 -33.09 31.42
C ALA A 794 -8.26 -34.61 31.70
N ILE A 795 -7.16 -35.21 32.17
CA ILE A 795 -7.07 -36.63 32.59
C ILE A 795 -6.95 -36.81 34.12
N ARG A 796 -7.17 -35.75 34.92
CA ARG A 796 -6.94 -35.69 36.39
C ARG A 796 -8.20 -35.43 37.23
#